data_AF-A0A9P9WG78-F1
#
_entry.id   AF-A0A9P9WG78-F1
#
_cell.length_a   1.000
_cell.length_b   1.000
_cell.length_c   1.000
_cell.angle_alpha   90.00
_cell.angle_beta   90.00
_cell.angle_gamma   90.00
#
_symmetry.space_group_name_H-M   'P 1'
#
loop_
_entity.id
_entity.type
_entity.pdbx_description
1 polymer ?
#
loop_
_entity_poly.entity_id
_entity_poly.type
_entity_poly.pdbx_seq_one_letter_code
_entity_poly.pdbx_strand_id
1 'polypeptide(L)'
;MSAFHDQSAQGPSASGGGARFMTLDDIAESQTLHTNMRSTYSAKWEPWEAFRELVQNWRDGIIKSFNLDETKFRVEREEKLDGSTINILYKASSASDFWPLPECLGYIRFVAEDATAGGAVEIVNRRATIQPFHFDLGGTTKSDDKSLAGEHGDGLKVALLVLLRKPQGYALVVELQRMSSRQIESNLRKANANCDKGLVPFAPMPYEDVAFGIGSSDSDDIRPSLFRVSRVAFDGWTKVALFLHGPQSGGQITVSEGDLITDSAFRGNIYLKGLLLKTSKKGDLRDEDSASITGKPLKFGYNFANGATNRDRQSLATAGEEGVAIRSIWNQVLFLKPDMAKELHDMLNSKFPLYADVAWSTQHPLPLNIKNILGRYLFTAPHDRRWYYTASEESQNRRLLKMIQGLGREGFHLENTYWRLLSDNGLVRTAAEEQQRRFLQVVCASTGGIDPVAMYLINENKVRVHVGWLTAESAANELGFPVDFPTTDLIWNTAKCLIRDIIEQVPDIKFGPDARFPYTAGRSQKQVKNIEKNLLEQRIMDHTCLKKHLRLSICEAQLVVSWVCDAAWNHAEDICVQVHGQSHRGDFKDTLISGDAYGRGRLCQTTGTCQTLLVRYGQQSCAFAGLKEGQEYFAMIFHPSRRNSFVVFSDTTFKIPHSAPNPTPPSSPAKKRNAFVLGDELENLDIMQPRKWHDGENDEGVKAVIGIPTDKPTATLSRKRQRTSK
;
A
#
# COMPACT_ATOMS: atom_id res chain seq x y z
N MET A 1 -40.30 56.13 -6.88
CA MET A 1 -41.02 54.95 -7.37
C MET A 1 -41.38 54.12 -6.14
N SER A 2 -42.52 54.39 -5.52
CA SER A 2 -43.78 53.64 -5.70
C SER A 2 -43.66 52.16 -5.29
N ALA A 3 -44.25 51.87 -4.13
CA ALA A 3 -44.80 50.58 -3.69
C ALA A 3 -43.89 49.34 -3.69
N PHE A 4 -43.34 49.02 -2.52
CA PHE A 4 -43.29 47.63 -2.04
C PHE A 4 -43.75 47.62 -0.59
N HIS A 5 -45.01 47.21 -0.40
CA HIS A 5 -45.61 46.96 0.90
C HIS A 5 -44.93 45.76 1.56
N ASP A 6 -44.48 45.98 2.79
CA ASP A 6 -44.74 45.17 3.97
C ASP A 6 -45.29 43.75 3.71
N GLN A 7 -44.39 42.78 3.66
CA GLN A 7 -44.68 41.38 3.92
C GLN A 7 -43.93 40.97 5.19
N SER A 8 -44.42 41.49 6.32
CA SER A 8 -44.26 40.82 7.60
C SER A 8 -44.84 39.40 7.52
N ALA A 9 -44.07 38.45 8.05
CA ALA A 9 -44.35 37.03 8.00
C ALA A 9 -45.75 36.69 8.55
N GLN A 10 -46.69 36.38 7.65
CA GLN A 10 -47.85 35.57 8.00
C GLN A 10 -47.38 34.12 8.09
N GLY A 11 -47.30 33.59 9.31
CA GLY A 11 -47.07 32.17 9.56
C GLY A 11 -48.18 31.30 8.96
N PRO A 12 -47.94 29.98 8.80
CA PRO A 12 -48.92 29.08 8.22
C PRO A 12 -50.15 28.99 9.13
N SER A 13 -51.33 29.18 8.53
CA SER A 13 -52.63 28.97 9.16
C SER A 13 -52.84 27.48 9.48
N ALA A 14 -52.38 27.07 10.66
CA ALA A 14 -52.74 25.78 11.23
C ALA A 14 -53.95 25.97 12.15
N SER A 15 -55.11 25.51 11.70
CA SER A 15 -56.30 25.31 12.50
C SER A 15 -56.04 24.20 13.53
N GLY A 16 -55.61 24.59 14.72
CA GLY A 16 -55.44 23.74 15.89
C GLY A 16 -55.00 24.64 17.05
N GLY A 17 -55.66 24.57 18.21
CA GLY A 17 -55.49 25.49 19.34
C GLY A 17 -54.05 25.54 19.89
N GLY A 18 -53.17 26.30 19.23
CA GLY A 18 -51.81 26.57 19.66
C GLY A 18 -51.77 27.76 20.61
N ALA A 19 -51.07 27.61 21.74
CA ALA A 19 -50.84 28.69 22.67
C ALA A 19 -50.20 29.89 21.95
N ARG A 20 -50.80 31.08 22.06
CA ARG A 20 -50.20 32.33 21.57
C ARG A 20 -48.95 32.61 22.40
N PHE A 21 -47.78 32.58 21.76
CA PHE A 21 -46.52 32.96 22.39
C PHE A 21 -46.43 34.47 22.58
N MET A 22 -45.74 34.90 23.64
CA MET A 22 -45.47 36.30 23.93
C MET A 22 -44.41 36.86 22.96
N THR A 23 -44.70 38.03 22.40
CA THR A 23 -43.86 38.78 21.47
C THR A 23 -43.38 40.08 22.11
N LEU A 24 -42.39 40.76 21.50
CA LEU A 24 -41.94 42.08 21.97
C LEU A 24 -43.07 43.11 21.95
N ASP A 25 -44.05 42.96 21.05
CA ASP A 25 -45.21 43.85 20.94
C ASP A 25 -46.12 43.77 22.17
N ASP A 26 -46.13 42.63 22.86
CA ASP A 26 -46.92 42.39 24.07
C ASP A 26 -46.29 43.05 25.33
N ILE A 27 -45.07 43.62 25.25
CA ILE A 27 -44.36 44.26 26.38
C ILE A 27 -44.57 45.79 26.37
N ALA A 28 -45.24 46.34 27.38
CA ALA A 28 -45.58 47.77 27.43
C ALA A 28 -44.39 48.71 27.73
N GLU A 29 -43.67 48.49 28.84
CA GLU A 29 -42.52 49.34 29.24
C GLU A 29 -41.31 48.50 29.65
N SER A 30 -41.51 47.53 30.56
CA SER A 30 -40.49 46.57 30.94
C SER A 30 -41.14 45.27 31.38
N GLN A 31 -40.41 44.16 31.24
CA GLN A 31 -40.85 42.86 31.75
C GLN A 31 -39.65 42.08 32.28
N THR A 32 -39.81 41.51 33.46
CA THR A 32 -38.85 40.54 33.99
C THR A 32 -39.25 39.15 33.53
N LEU A 33 -38.40 38.51 32.73
CA LEU A 33 -38.56 37.12 32.31
C LEU A 33 -37.84 36.21 33.31
N HIS A 34 -38.58 35.28 33.92
CA HIS A 34 -38.00 34.27 34.80
C HIS A 34 -37.63 33.03 34.00
N THR A 35 -36.32 32.77 33.84
CA THR A 35 -35.87 31.49 33.29
C THR A 35 -36.02 30.39 34.34
N ASN A 36 -36.51 29.21 33.96
CA ASN A 36 -36.61 28.04 34.85
C ASN A 36 -35.26 27.36 35.18
N MET A 37 -34.15 28.10 35.11
CA MET A 37 -32.80 27.59 35.37
C MET A 37 -32.26 28.13 36.68
N ARG A 38 -31.69 27.24 37.50
CA ARG A 38 -30.95 27.63 38.70
C ARG A 38 -29.56 28.12 38.32
N SER A 39 -28.94 29.00 39.13
CA SER A 39 -27.57 29.48 38.92
C SER A 39 -26.51 28.35 38.87
N THR A 40 -26.82 27.19 39.47
CA THR A 40 -26.00 25.98 39.47
C THR A 40 -26.21 25.08 38.25
N TYR A 41 -27.14 25.41 37.34
CA TYR A 41 -27.32 24.67 36.09
C TYR A 41 -26.07 24.81 35.20
N SER A 42 -25.64 23.72 34.56
CA SER A 42 -24.38 23.66 33.80
C SER A 42 -23.19 24.23 34.58
N ALA A 43 -23.02 23.85 35.86
CA ALA A 43 -21.95 24.38 36.73
C ALA A 43 -20.52 24.22 36.18
N LYS A 44 -20.32 23.25 35.27
CA LYS A 44 -19.03 22.98 34.61
C LYS A 44 -18.71 23.94 33.45
N TRP A 45 -19.71 24.69 32.96
CA TRP A 45 -19.50 25.61 31.86
C TRP A 45 -18.70 26.83 32.29
N GLU A 46 -17.67 27.12 31.50
CA GLU A 46 -16.80 28.28 31.62
C GLU A 46 -17.23 29.40 30.64
N PRO A 47 -16.74 30.64 30.83
CA PRO A 47 -17.10 31.77 29.95
C PRO A 47 -16.88 31.53 28.46
N TRP A 48 -15.88 30.74 28.08
CA TRP A 48 -15.60 30.44 26.67
C TRP A 48 -16.66 29.53 26.04
N GLU A 49 -17.26 28.59 26.79
CA GLU A 49 -18.38 27.76 26.32
C GLU A 49 -19.64 28.61 26.11
N ALA A 50 -19.88 29.56 27.02
CA ALA A 50 -20.95 30.55 26.86
C ALA A 50 -20.71 31.44 25.62
N PHE A 51 -19.49 31.94 25.44
CA PHE A 51 -19.13 32.75 24.28
C PHE A 51 -19.28 31.95 22.98
N ARG A 52 -18.91 30.66 22.96
CA ARG A 52 -19.13 29.76 21.81
C ARG A 52 -20.60 29.72 21.39
N GLU A 53 -21.54 29.60 22.34
CA GLU A 53 -22.97 29.62 22.01
C GLU A 53 -23.44 30.98 21.49
N LEU A 54 -22.89 32.09 21.98
CA LEU A 54 -23.19 33.42 21.44
C LEU A 54 -22.66 33.57 20.00
N VAL A 55 -21.42 33.13 19.74
CA VAL A 55 -20.81 33.12 18.40
C VAL A 55 -21.58 32.22 17.44
N GLN A 56 -22.09 31.09 17.91
CA GLN A 56 -22.95 30.23 17.12
C GLN A 56 -24.26 30.93 16.76
N ASN A 57 -24.94 31.56 17.72
CA ASN A 57 -26.16 32.32 17.43
C ASN A 57 -25.91 33.52 16.52
N TRP A 58 -24.74 34.17 16.66
CA TRP A 58 -24.27 35.21 15.77
C TRP A 58 -24.19 34.69 14.32
N ARG A 59 -23.41 33.63 14.08
CA ARG A 59 -23.26 32.99 12.77
C ARG A 59 -24.58 32.50 12.20
N ASP A 60 -25.34 31.71 12.96
CA ASP A 60 -26.62 31.13 12.54
C ASP A 60 -27.64 32.21 12.21
N GLY A 61 -27.68 33.28 13.01
CA GLY A 61 -28.54 34.43 12.78
C GLY A 61 -28.21 35.16 11.49
N ILE A 62 -26.93 35.33 11.16
CA ILE A 62 -26.50 35.92 9.87
C ILE A 62 -26.89 35.00 8.71
N ILE A 63 -26.59 33.70 8.81
CA ILE A 63 -26.92 32.72 7.78
C ILE A 63 -28.42 32.75 7.46
N LYS A 64 -29.26 32.74 8.49
CA LYS A 64 -30.71 32.79 8.36
C LYS A 64 -31.22 34.13 7.82
N SER A 65 -30.76 35.25 8.36
CA SER A 65 -31.27 36.59 8.01
C SER A 65 -30.96 36.99 6.58
N PHE A 66 -29.87 36.44 6.01
CA PHE A 66 -29.43 36.73 4.65
C PHE A 66 -29.58 35.55 3.68
N ASN A 67 -30.20 34.44 4.11
CA ASN A 67 -30.32 33.19 3.35
C ASN A 67 -28.97 32.77 2.72
N LEU A 68 -27.91 32.81 3.53
CA LEU A 68 -26.53 32.62 3.10
C LEU A 68 -26.17 31.14 3.13
N ASP A 69 -25.54 30.64 2.08
CA ASP A 69 -24.91 29.32 2.11
C ASP A 69 -23.79 29.28 3.16
N GLU A 70 -23.77 28.27 4.02
CA GLU A 70 -22.79 28.12 5.10
C GLU A 70 -21.34 28.22 4.60
N THR A 71 -21.06 27.70 3.39
CA THR A 71 -19.74 27.72 2.77
C THR A 71 -19.30 29.10 2.30
N LYS A 72 -20.23 30.07 2.21
CA LYS A 72 -19.97 31.47 1.82
C LYS A 72 -19.78 32.40 3.00
N PHE A 73 -20.05 31.95 4.23
CA PHE A 73 -19.78 32.73 5.44
C PHE A 73 -18.28 32.95 5.62
N ARG A 74 -17.86 34.21 5.73
CA ARG A 74 -16.47 34.61 5.95
C ARG A 74 -16.39 35.61 7.10
N VAL A 75 -15.27 35.57 7.81
CA VAL A 75 -14.99 36.55 8.86
C VAL A 75 -13.59 37.10 8.68
N GLU A 76 -13.48 38.42 8.78
CA GLU A 76 -12.23 39.15 8.74
C GLU A 76 -11.93 39.76 10.10
N ARG A 77 -10.70 39.59 10.58
CA ARG A 77 -10.21 40.22 11.81
C ARG A 77 -9.45 41.50 11.48
N GLU A 78 -9.82 42.60 12.12
CA GLU A 78 -9.08 43.86 12.14
C GLU A 78 -8.71 44.20 13.59
N GLU A 79 -7.53 44.77 13.79
CA GLU A 79 -7.13 45.34 15.08
C GLU A 79 -6.65 46.77 14.85
N LYS A 80 -7.28 47.72 15.54
CA LYS A 80 -7.00 49.15 15.43
C LYS A 80 -6.69 49.71 16.82
N LEU A 81 -5.79 50.69 16.84
CA LEU A 81 -5.50 51.50 18.01
C LEU A 81 -6.06 52.90 17.76
N ASP A 82 -6.94 53.37 18.65
CA ASP A 82 -7.45 54.75 18.67
C ASP A 82 -6.94 55.43 19.94
N GLY A 83 -5.81 56.12 19.82
CA GLY A 83 -5.03 56.57 20.98
C GLY A 83 -4.46 55.37 21.76
N SER A 84 -4.82 55.25 23.04
CA SER A 84 -4.50 54.06 23.85
C SER A 84 -5.52 52.92 23.69
N THR A 85 -6.69 53.23 23.14
CA THR A 85 -7.83 52.31 23.09
C THR A 85 -7.58 51.21 22.07
N ILE A 86 -7.69 49.97 22.52
CA ILE A 86 -7.63 48.77 21.68
C ILE A 86 -9.01 48.49 21.13
N ASN A 87 -9.11 48.30 19.81
CA ASN A 87 -10.31 47.85 19.13
C ASN A 87 -9.98 46.61 18.28
N ILE A 88 -10.52 45.46 18.66
CA ILE A 88 -10.44 44.22 17.88
C ILE A 88 -11.81 43.94 17.29
N LEU A 89 -11.89 43.84 15.96
CA LEU A 89 -13.13 43.70 15.22
C LEU A 89 -13.09 42.44 14.36
N TYR A 90 -14.12 41.61 14.45
CA TYR A 90 -14.40 40.50 13.55
C TYR A 90 -15.62 40.86 12.71
N LYS A 91 -15.45 41.04 11.40
CA LYS A 91 -16.53 41.42 10.48
C LYS A 91 -17.00 40.19 9.72
N ALA A 92 -18.29 39.86 9.78
CA ALA A 92 -18.87 38.83 8.94
C ALA A 92 -19.26 39.40 7.57
N SER A 93 -18.96 38.66 6.52
CA SER A 93 -19.30 38.97 5.13
C SER A 93 -19.68 37.70 4.34
N SER A 94 -20.20 37.91 3.13
CA SER A 94 -20.50 36.86 2.16
C SER A 94 -19.43 36.83 1.07
N ALA A 95 -18.92 35.65 0.75
CA ALA A 95 -17.96 35.44 -0.36
C ALA A 95 -18.63 35.48 -1.76
N SER A 96 -19.69 36.26 -1.96
CA SER A 96 -20.48 36.23 -3.20
C SER A 96 -20.03 37.29 -4.21
N ASP A 97 -19.80 36.84 -5.45
CA ASP A 97 -19.48 37.72 -6.60
C ASP A 97 -20.67 38.58 -7.09
N PHE A 98 -21.89 38.27 -6.63
CA PHE A 98 -23.13 38.88 -7.12
C PHE A 98 -23.53 40.15 -6.36
N TRP A 99 -22.97 40.38 -5.16
CA TRP A 99 -23.26 41.58 -4.38
C TRP A 99 -22.18 42.63 -4.63
N PRO A 100 -22.53 43.85 -5.05
CA PRO A 100 -21.55 44.83 -5.55
C PRO A 100 -20.57 45.36 -4.49
N LEU A 101 -20.72 45.03 -3.20
CA LEU A 101 -19.72 45.16 -2.14
C LEU A 101 -19.98 44.06 -1.10
N PRO A 102 -18.96 43.51 -0.39
CA PRO A 102 -19.21 42.67 0.77
C PRO A 102 -19.79 43.55 1.90
N GLU A 103 -21.11 43.68 1.90
CA GLU A 103 -21.85 44.31 3.00
C GLU A 103 -21.54 43.53 4.28
N CYS A 104 -21.10 44.24 5.33
CA CYS A 104 -20.89 43.59 6.63
C CYS A 104 -22.26 43.18 7.18
N LEU A 105 -22.41 41.88 7.42
CA LEU A 105 -23.68 41.25 7.82
C LEU A 105 -23.85 41.22 9.35
N GLY A 106 -22.77 41.44 10.07
CA GLY A 106 -22.69 41.45 11.53
C GLY A 106 -21.23 41.52 11.98
N TYR A 107 -20.99 41.84 13.24
CA TYR A 107 -19.64 41.93 13.77
C TYR A 107 -19.53 41.47 15.23
N ILE A 108 -18.31 41.12 15.64
CA ILE A 108 -17.91 40.99 17.04
C ILE A 108 -16.81 42.01 17.30
N ARG A 109 -16.99 42.86 18.31
CA ARG A 109 -16.04 43.92 18.66
C ARG A 109 -15.60 43.78 20.11
N PHE A 110 -14.30 43.87 20.36
CA PHE A 110 -13.75 44.08 21.69
C PHE A 110 -13.15 45.48 21.77
N VAL A 111 -13.48 46.20 22.84
CA VAL A 111 -12.95 47.54 23.11
C VAL A 111 -12.42 47.63 24.53
N ALA A 112 -11.19 48.13 24.69
CA ALA A 112 -10.57 48.38 25.99
C ALA A 112 -9.69 49.63 25.95
N GLU A 113 -9.61 50.38 27.04
CA GLU A 113 -8.81 51.62 27.13
C GLU A 113 -7.31 51.40 26.91
N ASP A 114 -6.81 50.22 27.32
CA ASP A 114 -5.46 49.73 27.06
C ASP A 114 -5.39 48.19 27.20
N ALA A 115 -4.20 47.60 27.08
CA ALA A 115 -3.99 46.15 27.12
C ALA A 115 -4.18 45.52 28.51
N THR A 116 -4.11 46.32 29.58
CA THR A 116 -4.22 45.92 30.98
C THR A 116 -5.60 46.17 31.56
N ALA A 117 -6.35 47.14 31.01
CA ALA A 117 -7.70 47.45 31.38
C ALA A 117 -8.68 46.35 30.95
N GLY A 118 -9.72 46.15 31.76
CA GLY A 118 -10.86 45.37 31.34
C GLY A 118 -11.68 46.14 30.30
N GLY A 119 -12.13 45.43 29.26
CA GLY A 119 -12.92 45.95 28.15
C GLY A 119 -14.35 45.41 28.10
N ALA A 120 -15.04 45.77 27.02
CA ALA A 120 -16.36 45.28 26.67
C ALA A 120 -16.32 44.53 25.33
N VAL A 121 -17.17 43.51 25.22
CA VAL A 121 -17.39 42.76 23.98
C VAL A 121 -18.79 43.06 23.47
N GLU A 122 -18.92 43.42 22.21
CA GLU A 122 -20.16 43.66 21.51
C GLU A 122 -20.32 42.62 20.39
N ILE A 123 -21.46 41.96 20.29
CA ILE A 123 -21.80 41.00 19.23
C ILE A 123 -23.06 41.50 18.54
N VAL A 124 -22.98 41.81 17.26
CA VAL A 124 -24.08 42.40 16.49
C VAL A 124 -24.43 41.54 15.27
N ASN A 125 -25.72 41.26 15.12
CA ASN A 125 -26.30 40.66 13.93
C ASN A 125 -27.25 41.64 13.25
N ARG A 126 -27.09 41.83 11.94
CA ARG A 126 -28.04 42.61 11.17
C ARG A 126 -29.29 41.84 10.81
N ARG A 127 -30.43 42.53 10.77
CA ARG A 127 -31.73 41.97 10.35
C ARG A 127 -32.12 40.71 11.13
N ALA A 128 -31.66 40.61 12.37
CA ALA A 128 -31.97 39.52 13.27
C ALA A 128 -32.95 39.99 14.35
N THR A 129 -33.73 39.06 14.91
CA THR A 129 -34.66 39.37 16.00
C THR A 129 -34.58 38.31 17.09
N ILE A 130 -34.74 38.74 18.34
CA ILE A 130 -34.94 37.86 19.49
C ILE A 130 -36.28 38.24 20.12
N GLN A 131 -37.21 37.29 20.13
CA GLN A 131 -38.51 37.42 20.77
C GLN A 131 -38.49 36.84 22.19
N PRO A 132 -39.40 37.28 23.09
CA PRO A 132 -39.49 36.78 24.47
C PRO A 132 -39.60 35.24 24.54
N PHE A 133 -40.34 34.61 23.63
CA PHE A 133 -40.49 33.16 23.61
C PHE A 133 -39.17 32.40 23.37
N HIS A 134 -38.13 33.02 22.80
CA HIS A 134 -36.81 32.38 22.71
C HIS A 134 -36.17 32.15 24.10
N PHE A 135 -36.69 32.81 25.15
CA PHE A 135 -36.28 32.58 26.54
C PHE A 135 -37.14 31.51 27.25
N ASP A 136 -38.26 31.06 26.65
CA ASP A 136 -39.09 29.97 27.17
C ASP A 136 -38.43 28.61 26.92
N LEU A 137 -38.57 27.63 27.84
CA LEU A 137 -38.02 26.28 27.67
C LEU A 137 -38.43 25.65 26.34
N GLY A 138 -37.44 25.15 25.57
CA GLY A 138 -37.69 24.57 24.25
C GLY A 138 -38.00 25.60 23.15
N GLY A 139 -38.05 26.89 23.45
CA GLY A 139 -38.20 27.96 22.46
C GLY A 139 -37.02 28.00 21.50
N THR A 140 -37.20 27.43 20.31
CA THR A 140 -36.20 27.41 19.24
C THR A 140 -36.86 27.61 17.89
N THR A 141 -36.15 28.26 16.97
CA THR A 141 -36.54 28.33 15.55
C THR A 141 -35.63 27.45 14.68
N LYS A 142 -34.85 26.55 15.30
CA LYS A 142 -33.81 25.73 14.66
C LYS A 142 -34.16 24.25 14.52
N SER A 143 -35.32 23.79 15.04
CA SER A 143 -35.65 22.36 15.15
C SER A 143 -35.67 21.60 13.82
N ASP A 144 -35.99 22.27 12.72
CA ASP A 144 -36.13 21.64 11.40
C ASP A 144 -34.99 21.99 10.43
N ASP A 145 -34.05 22.86 10.83
CA ASP A 145 -32.99 23.37 9.95
C ASP A 145 -31.64 22.72 10.24
N LYS A 146 -31.30 21.70 9.44
CA LYS A 146 -30.03 20.97 9.53
C LYS A 146 -28.80 21.82 9.18
N SER A 147 -28.97 22.98 8.55
CA SER A 147 -27.86 23.89 8.24
C SER A 147 -27.39 24.63 9.49
N LEU A 148 -28.28 24.88 10.45
CA LEU A 148 -27.94 25.54 11.71
C LEU A 148 -27.30 24.55 12.69
N ALA A 149 -26.60 25.07 13.69
CA ALA A 149 -26.10 24.26 14.78
C ALA A 149 -27.11 24.29 15.96
N GLY A 150 -27.33 23.13 16.59
CA GLY A 150 -28.08 22.99 17.84
C GLY A 150 -29.58 22.71 17.72
N GLU A 151 -30.09 21.80 18.55
CA GLU A 151 -31.46 21.26 18.43
C GLU A 151 -32.44 21.74 19.52
N HIS A 152 -31.98 22.06 20.72
CA HIS A 152 -32.87 22.17 21.91
C HIS A 152 -33.30 23.59 22.33
N GLY A 153 -32.79 24.65 21.70
CA GLY A 153 -33.20 26.05 22.01
C GLY A 153 -32.68 26.66 23.32
N ASP A 154 -32.09 25.87 24.22
CA ASP A 154 -31.69 26.36 25.54
C ASP A 154 -30.28 26.97 25.60
N GLY A 155 -29.45 26.76 24.58
CA GLY A 155 -28.02 27.15 24.58
C GLY A 155 -27.79 28.64 24.84
N LEU A 156 -28.60 29.52 24.24
CA LEU A 156 -28.52 30.96 24.48
C LEU A 156 -28.71 31.29 25.96
N LYS A 157 -29.74 30.72 26.59
CA LYS A 157 -30.09 31.02 27.99
C LYS A 157 -28.99 30.53 28.94
N VAL A 158 -28.45 29.34 28.67
CA VAL A 158 -27.33 28.78 29.44
C VAL A 158 -26.11 29.69 29.32
N ALA A 159 -25.82 30.20 28.12
CA ALA A 159 -24.73 31.14 27.91
C ALA A 159 -24.91 32.43 28.73
N LEU A 160 -26.10 33.04 28.70
CA LEU A 160 -26.38 34.23 29.51
C LEU A 160 -26.24 33.94 31.01
N LEU A 161 -26.75 32.79 31.48
CA LEU A 161 -26.63 32.36 32.87
C LEU A 161 -25.15 32.22 33.29
N VAL A 162 -24.32 31.59 32.47
CA VAL A 162 -22.90 31.35 32.76
C VAL A 162 -22.11 32.66 32.83
N LEU A 163 -22.43 33.63 31.97
CA LEU A 163 -21.77 34.95 32.00
C LEU A 163 -22.20 35.78 33.22
N LEU A 164 -23.48 35.68 33.63
CA LEU A 164 -24.04 36.46 34.73
C LEU A 164 -23.71 35.91 36.13
N ARG A 165 -23.55 34.59 36.28
CA ARG A 165 -23.38 33.96 37.60
C ARG A 165 -22.02 34.26 38.20
N LYS A 166 -21.91 34.18 39.53
CA LYS A 166 -20.61 34.18 40.21
C LYS A 166 -19.89 32.84 40.00
N PRO A 167 -18.55 32.82 39.91
CA PRO A 167 -17.65 33.95 40.09
C PRO A 167 -17.48 34.86 38.87
N GLN A 168 -18.03 34.52 37.69
CA GLN A 168 -17.82 35.25 36.44
C GLN A 168 -18.33 36.69 36.50
N GLY A 169 -19.59 36.89 36.90
CA GLY A 169 -20.21 38.18 37.20
C GLY A 169 -20.06 39.25 36.12
N TYR A 170 -20.09 38.90 34.84
CA TYR A 170 -20.03 39.88 33.75
C TYR A 170 -21.32 40.68 33.67
N ALA A 171 -21.20 41.98 33.33
CA ALA A 171 -22.36 42.76 32.90
C ALA A 171 -22.83 42.24 31.54
N LEU A 172 -24.14 42.10 31.36
CA LEU A 172 -24.72 41.62 30.11
C LEU A 172 -25.91 42.49 29.76
N VAL A 173 -25.89 43.07 28.56
CA VAL A 173 -26.97 43.84 27.98
C VAL A 173 -27.35 43.19 26.66
N VAL A 174 -28.65 43.01 26.42
CA VAL A 174 -29.18 42.59 25.13
C VAL A 174 -30.07 43.73 24.64
N GLU A 175 -29.64 44.38 23.57
CA GLU A 175 -30.42 45.43 22.94
C GLU A 175 -31.42 44.81 21.95
N LEU A 176 -32.71 45.02 22.22
CA LEU A 176 -33.83 44.47 21.45
C LEU A 176 -34.67 45.60 20.84
N GLN A 177 -35.54 45.22 19.88
CA GLN A 177 -36.27 46.07 18.93
C GLN A 177 -37.16 47.20 19.51
N ARG A 178 -37.30 47.31 20.84
CA ARG A 178 -38.13 48.31 21.51
C ARG A 178 -37.31 49.15 22.50
N MET A 179 -36.88 50.31 22.02
CA MET A 179 -36.30 51.39 22.81
C MET A 179 -37.15 52.65 22.67
N SER A 180 -37.10 53.55 23.66
CA SER A 180 -37.73 54.88 23.50
C SER A 180 -37.07 55.65 22.35
N SER A 181 -37.80 56.54 21.67
CA SER A 181 -37.24 57.33 20.55
C SER A 181 -35.97 58.10 20.93
N ARG A 182 -35.87 58.56 22.19
CA ARG A 182 -34.66 59.22 22.71
C ARG A 182 -33.47 58.27 22.84
N GLN A 183 -33.69 57.04 23.31
CA GLN A 183 -32.65 56.02 23.39
C GLN A 183 -32.22 55.56 22.00
N ILE A 184 -33.16 55.39 21.07
CA ILE A 184 -32.87 55.09 19.66
C ILE A 184 -31.98 56.19 19.07
N GLU A 185 -32.33 57.46 19.24
CA GLU A 185 -31.56 58.58 18.71
C GLU A 185 -30.17 58.66 19.36
N SER A 186 -30.08 58.45 20.67
CA SER A 186 -28.79 58.40 21.40
C SER A 186 -27.90 57.27 20.90
N ASN A 187 -28.44 56.05 20.79
CA ASN A 187 -27.70 54.87 20.32
C ASN A 187 -27.28 55.02 18.87
N LEU A 188 -28.16 55.53 18.00
CA LEU A 188 -27.83 55.83 16.60
C LEU A 188 -26.73 56.90 16.50
N ARG A 189 -26.77 57.97 17.30
CA ARG A 189 -25.69 58.99 17.31
C ARG A 189 -24.35 58.38 17.73
N LYS A 190 -24.32 57.59 18.81
CA LYS A 190 -23.10 56.88 19.27
C LYS A 190 -22.59 55.92 18.19
N ALA A 191 -23.48 55.14 17.59
CA ALA A 191 -23.17 54.17 16.56
C ALA A 191 -22.64 54.82 15.27
N ASN A 192 -23.28 55.89 14.80
CA ASN A 192 -22.84 56.67 13.65
C ASN A 192 -21.46 57.30 13.91
N ALA A 193 -21.23 57.88 15.09
CA ALA A 193 -19.90 58.42 15.43
C ALA A 193 -18.80 57.35 15.40
N ASN A 194 -19.10 56.12 15.84
CA ASN A 194 -18.16 55.00 15.74
C ASN A 194 -17.94 54.55 14.28
N CYS A 195 -18.99 54.57 13.47
CA CYS A 195 -18.93 54.24 12.04
C CYS A 195 -18.11 55.28 11.27
N ASP A 196 -18.32 56.57 11.53
CA ASP A 196 -17.60 57.69 10.91
C ASP A 196 -16.09 57.64 11.23
N LYS A 197 -15.74 57.16 12.43
CA LYS A 197 -14.35 56.90 12.84
C LYS A 197 -13.77 55.58 12.28
N GLY A 198 -14.57 54.79 11.56
CA GLY A 198 -14.17 53.48 11.05
C GLY A 198 -13.89 52.43 12.14
N LEU A 199 -14.45 52.61 13.35
CA LEU A 199 -14.31 51.70 14.49
C LEU A 199 -15.28 50.52 14.44
N VAL A 200 -16.40 50.69 13.72
CA VAL A 200 -17.39 49.66 13.39
C VAL A 200 -17.73 49.76 11.90
N PRO A 201 -18.16 48.66 11.27
CA PRO A 201 -18.41 48.64 9.83
C PRO A 201 -19.78 49.23 9.44
N PHE A 202 -20.71 49.31 10.38
CA PHE A 202 -22.01 49.97 10.22
C PHE A 202 -22.50 50.43 11.59
N ALA A 203 -23.43 51.39 11.61
CA ALA A 203 -24.17 51.77 12.80
C ALA A 203 -25.36 50.80 12.98
N PRO A 204 -25.40 49.97 14.05
CA PRO A 204 -26.51 49.04 14.25
C PRO A 204 -27.83 49.79 14.42
N MET A 205 -28.86 49.30 13.74
CA MET A 205 -30.21 49.87 13.79
C MET A 205 -30.99 49.20 14.92
N PRO A 206 -31.34 49.90 16.03
CA PRO A 206 -31.92 49.26 17.21
C PRO A 206 -33.23 48.51 16.98
N TYR A 207 -33.94 48.77 15.88
CA TYR A 207 -35.20 48.12 15.52
C TYR A 207 -35.05 46.98 14.50
N GLU A 208 -33.90 46.86 13.81
CA GLU A 208 -33.65 45.80 12.81
C GLU A 208 -32.58 44.80 13.28
N ASP A 209 -31.66 45.24 14.12
CA ASP A 209 -30.47 44.51 14.50
C ASP A 209 -30.54 44.03 15.96
N VAL A 210 -29.80 42.97 16.27
CA VAL A 210 -29.64 42.47 17.65
C VAL A 210 -28.20 42.67 18.08
N ALA A 211 -28.01 43.29 19.25
CA ALA A 211 -26.70 43.49 19.84
C ALA A 211 -26.62 42.91 21.26
N PHE A 212 -25.54 42.17 21.54
CA PHE A 212 -25.17 41.72 22.89
C PHE A 212 -23.94 42.48 23.36
N GLY A 213 -24.02 43.12 24.51
CA GLY A 213 -22.90 43.73 25.21
C GLY A 213 -22.49 42.93 26.43
N ILE A 214 -21.21 42.52 26.52
CA ILE A 214 -20.62 41.79 27.65
C ILE A 214 -19.55 42.68 28.28
N GLY A 215 -19.62 42.91 29.60
CA GLY A 215 -18.68 43.77 30.31
C GLY A 215 -18.89 45.28 30.06
N SER A 216 -19.96 45.68 29.38
CA SER A 216 -20.34 47.09 29.20
C SER A 216 -20.95 47.64 30.50
N SER A 217 -20.60 48.89 30.85
CA SER A 217 -21.03 49.55 32.09
C SER A 217 -22.04 50.68 31.86
N ASP A 218 -22.74 50.71 30.72
CA ASP A 218 -23.61 51.84 30.33
C ASP A 218 -24.91 51.98 31.16
N SER A 219 -25.17 51.11 32.15
CA SER A 219 -26.28 51.30 33.09
C SER A 219 -25.81 51.98 34.38
N ASP A 220 -26.19 53.25 34.55
CA ASP A 220 -26.11 53.97 35.85
C ASP A 220 -26.94 53.28 36.95
N ASP A 221 -27.83 52.35 36.59
CA ASP A 221 -28.67 51.60 37.51
C ASP A 221 -28.02 50.27 37.98
N ILE A 222 -27.53 50.31 39.22
CA ILE A 222 -27.57 49.22 40.20
C ILE A 222 -26.80 47.94 39.81
N ARG A 223 -25.46 47.99 39.79
CA ARG A 223 -24.58 46.95 40.38
C ARG A 223 -23.08 47.34 40.31
N PRO A 224 -22.47 47.81 41.42
CA PRO A 224 -21.09 48.35 41.44
C PRO A 224 -19.94 47.34 41.28
N SER A 225 -20.19 46.08 40.89
CA SER A 225 -19.14 45.03 40.92
C SER A 225 -19.24 44.01 39.79
N LEU A 226 -19.54 44.45 38.57
CA LEU A 226 -19.55 43.56 37.41
C LEU A 226 -18.19 43.56 36.73
N PHE A 227 -17.70 42.37 36.39
CA PHE A 227 -16.39 42.20 35.79
C PHE A 227 -16.39 42.68 34.34
N ARG A 228 -15.27 43.28 33.92
CA ARG A 228 -14.96 43.60 32.53
C ARG A 228 -14.18 42.46 31.88
N VAL A 229 -14.23 42.33 30.56
CA VAL A 229 -13.53 41.26 29.83
C VAL A 229 -12.09 41.69 29.59
N SER A 230 -11.11 40.93 30.08
CA SER A 230 -9.70 41.23 29.74
C SER A 230 -9.38 40.81 28.30
N ARG A 231 -8.40 41.46 27.67
CA ARG A 231 -7.92 41.07 26.33
C ARG A 231 -7.54 39.59 26.27
N VAL A 232 -6.81 39.10 27.28
CA VAL A 232 -6.38 37.69 27.36
C VAL A 232 -7.58 36.75 27.42
N ALA A 233 -8.63 37.10 28.17
CA ALA A 233 -9.86 36.31 28.21
C ALA A 233 -10.54 36.29 26.83
N PHE A 234 -10.70 37.46 26.19
CA PHE A 234 -11.30 37.57 24.86
C PHE A 234 -10.53 36.80 23.78
N ASP A 235 -9.20 36.92 23.75
CA ASP A 235 -8.33 36.15 22.85
C ASP A 235 -8.45 34.65 23.14
N GLY A 236 -8.68 34.25 24.39
CA GLY A 236 -9.02 32.86 24.74
C GLY A 236 -10.38 32.42 24.22
N TRP A 237 -11.41 33.27 24.36
CA TRP A 237 -12.78 32.99 23.93
C TRP A 237 -12.90 32.88 22.42
N THR A 238 -12.12 33.64 21.64
CA THR A 238 -12.19 33.57 20.16
C THR A 238 -11.65 32.27 19.58
N LYS A 239 -10.83 31.51 20.33
CA LYS A 239 -10.33 30.18 19.93
C LYS A 239 -11.41 29.10 19.82
N VAL A 240 -12.63 29.40 20.25
CA VAL A 240 -13.77 28.46 20.19
C VAL A 240 -14.36 28.33 18.79
N ALA A 241 -13.91 29.14 17.82
CA ALA A 241 -14.42 29.10 16.46
C ALA A 241 -13.28 29.26 15.44
N LEU A 242 -13.17 28.30 14.51
CA LEU A 242 -12.16 28.29 13.44
C LEU A 242 -12.28 29.51 12.53
N PHE A 243 -13.49 30.00 12.28
CA PHE A 243 -13.68 31.19 11.45
C PHE A 243 -13.30 32.49 12.17
N LEU A 244 -13.15 32.51 13.50
CA LEU A 244 -12.59 33.65 14.24
C LEU A 244 -11.06 33.53 14.38
N HIS A 245 -10.58 32.31 14.60
CA HIS A 245 -9.16 32.02 14.79
C HIS A 245 -8.79 30.76 14.02
N GLY A 246 -8.54 30.91 12.72
CA GLY A 246 -8.29 29.80 11.81
C GLY A 246 -6.81 29.38 11.74
N PRO A 247 -6.54 28.18 11.19
CA PRO A 247 -5.18 27.74 10.92
C PRO A 247 -4.49 28.64 9.89
N GLN A 248 -3.16 28.65 9.92
CA GLN A 248 -2.36 29.39 8.92
C GLN A 248 -2.62 28.84 7.50
N SER A 249 -2.34 29.64 6.46
CA SER A 249 -2.48 29.23 5.07
C SER A 249 -1.77 27.90 4.79
N GLY A 250 -2.51 26.90 4.30
CA GLY A 250 -2.00 25.55 4.05
C GLY A 250 -2.01 24.61 5.27
N GLY A 251 -2.43 25.10 6.44
CA GLY A 251 -2.60 24.33 7.67
C GLY A 251 -3.93 23.56 7.78
N GLN A 252 -4.74 23.56 6.72
CA GLN A 252 -6.04 22.90 6.64
C GLN A 252 -6.27 22.32 5.25
N ILE A 253 -6.85 21.12 5.19
CA ILE A 253 -7.27 20.46 3.98
C ILE A 253 -8.79 20.28 4.06
N THR A 254 -9.51 21.06 3.25
CA THR A 254 -10.98 21.04 3.19
C THR A 254 -11.48 20.00 2.20
N VAL A 255 -12.43 19.18 2.65
CA VAL A 255 -13.13 18.16 1.87
C VAL A 255 -14.64 18.26 2.14
N SER A 256 -15.46 17.51 1.39
CA SER A 256 -16.93 17.63 1.52
C SER A 256 -17.47 17.12 2.86
N GLU A 257 -16.76 16.21 3.52
CA GLU A 257 -17.14 15.64 4.83
C GLU A 257 -16.64 16.47 6.02
N GLY A 258 -15.83 17.50 5.77
CA GLY A 258 -15.19 18.31 6.80
C GLY A 258 -13.75 18.68 6.44
N ASP A 259 -12.96 19.00 7.46
CA ASP A 259 -11.58 19.43 7.30
C ASP A 259 -10.62 18.58 8.14
N LEU A 260 -9.47 18.26 7.56
CA LEU A 260 -8.29 17.82 8.29
C LEU A 260 -7.39 19.02 8.57
N ILE A 261 -7.14 19.33 9.84
CA ILE A 261 -6.32 20.46 10.26
C ILE A 261 -4.92 19.95 10.61
N THR A 262 -3.95 20.31 9.79
CA THR A 262 -2.54 19.92 9.92
C THR A 262 -1.72 20.93 10.71
N ASP A 263 -2.26 22.12 10.98
CA ASP A 263 -1.63 23.12 11.83
C ASP A 263 -1.45 22.59 13.27
N SER A 264 -0.20 22.62 13.74
CA SER A 264 0.18 22.14 15.06
C SER A 264 -0.50 22.88 16.23
N ALA A 265 -0.95 24.12 16.02
CA ALA A 265 -1.68 24.88 17.03
C ALA A 265 -3.09 24.31 17.30
N PHE A 266 -3.65 23.58 16.34
CA PHE A 266 -5.01 23.02 16.37
C PHE A 266 -5.02 21.50 16.54
N ARG A 267 -3.84 20.88 16.65
CA ARG A 267 -3.70 19.45 16.90
C ARG A 267 -4.45 19.04 18.16
N GLY A 268 -5.21 17.94 18.07
CA GLY A 268 -5.95 17.44 19.23
C GLY A 268 -7.33 18.06 19.40
N ASN A 269 -7.76 18.98 18.53
CA ASN A 269 -9.04 19.66 18.65
C ASN A 269 -10.07 19.05 17.71
N ILE A 270 -11.30 18.92 18.20
CA ILE A 270 -12.46 18.56 17.39
C ILE A 270 -13.39 19.77 17.32
N TYR A 271 -13.78 20.10 16.09
CA TYR A 271 -14.76 21.11 15.74
C TYR A 271 -15.92 20.47 14.99
N LEU A 272 -17.08 21.10 15.07
CA LEU A 272 -18.26 20.79 14.26
C LEU A 272 -18.75 22.10 13.66
N LYS A 273 -18.85 22.17 12.33
CA LYS A 273 -19.25 23.39 11.60
C LYS A 273 -18.43 24.63 12.00
N GLY A 274 -17.14 24.42 12.25
CA GLY A 274 -16.20 25.47 12.66
C GLY A 274 -16.25 25.84 14.15
N LEU A 275 -17.13 25.24 14.96
CA LEU A 275 -17.24 25.50 16.40
C LEU A 275 -16.56 24.40 17.21
N LEU A 276 -15.80 24.80 18.23
CA LEU A 276 -15.01 23.89 19.07
C LEU A 276 -15.92 23.04 19.96
N LEU A 277 -15.79 21.72 19.84
CA LEU A 277 -16.42 20.77 20.75
C LEU A 277 -15.51 20.52 21.96
N LYS A 278 -14.26 20.13 21.70
CA LYS A 278 -13.29 19.81 22.76
C LYS A 278 -11.86 19.93 22.26
N THR A 279 -10.96 20.30 23.17
CA THR A 279 -9.51 20.29 22.96
C THR A 279 -8.90 19.14 23.75
N SER A 280 -7.86 18.53 23.19
CA SER A 280 -7.02 17.61 23.96
C SER A 280 -6.09 18.46 24.85
N LYS A 281 -6.03 18.21 26.16
CA LYS A 281 -5.11 18.98 27.02
C LYS A 281 -3.66 18.60 26.70
N LYS A 282 -2.79 19.60 26.64
CA LYS A 282 -1.34 19.40 26.47
C LYS A 282 -0.72 19.05 27.82
N GLY A 283 -0.22 17.83 27.95
CA GLY A 283 0.47 17.34 29.15
C GLY A 283 -0.28 16.18 29.77
N ASP A 284 0.42 15.05 29.90
CA ASP A 284 -0.05 13.73 30.36
C ASP A 284 -0.92 12.95 29.36
N LEU A 285 -0.32 11.88 28.81
CA LEU A 285 -0.93 10.81 28.01
C LEU A 285 -1.96 9.98 28.80
N ARG A 286 -2.75 10.59 29.70
CA ARG A 286 -3.85 9.91 30.38
C ARG A 286 -5.08 9.98 29.48
N ASP A 287 -5.76 8.85 29.34
CA ASP A 287 -6.90 8.67 28.42
C ASP A 287 -8.07 9.65 28.66
N GLU A 288 -8.11 10.34 29.80
CA GLU A 288 -9.23 11.20 30.20
C GLU A 288 -9.21 12.60 29.58
N ASP A 289 -8.06 13.05 29.07
CA ASP A 289 -7.85 14.43 28.63
C ASP A 289 -7.83 14.60 27.09
N SER A 290 -8.22 13.57 26.34
CA SER A 290 -8.38 13.65 24.88
C SER A 290 -9.69 14.31 24.46
N ALA A 291 -9.68 15.02 23.33
CA ALA A 291 -10.89 15.47 22.66
C ALA A 291 -11.70 14.31 22.06
N SER A 292 -11.02 13.24 21.63
CA SER A 292 -11.69 12.06 21.10
C SER A 292 -12.43 11.32 22.21
N ILE A 293 -13.66 10.90 21.92
CA ILE A 293 -14.47 10.11 22.85
C ILE A 293 -13.85 8.73 23.15
N THR A 294 -12.89 8.26 22.34
CA THR A 294 -12.15 7.02 22.64
C THR A 294 -11.09 7.21 23.73
N GLY A 295 -10.88 8.44 24.21
CA GLY A 295 -9.82 8.80 25.17
C GLY A 295 -8.41 8.86 24.58
N LYS A 296 -8.23 8.47 23.31
CA LYS A 296 -6.92 8.39 22.67
C LYS A 296 -6.51 9.73 22.09
N PRO A 297 -5.22 10.10 22.09
CA PRO A 297 -4.79 11.38 21.54
C PRO A 297 -5.04 11.43 20.03
N LEU A 298 -5.38 12.62 19.52
CA LEU A 298 -5.46 12.87 18.08
C LEU A 298 -4.15 13.45 17.55
N LYS A 299 -3.67 12.94 16.41
CA LYS A 299 -2.49 13.48 15.73
C LYS A 299 -2.81 14.79 15.01
N PHE A 300 -4.04 14.93 14.52
CA PHE A 300 -4.50 16.10 13.78
C PHE A 300 -5.67 16.79 14.49
N GLY A 301 -6.05 17.98 14.01
CA GLY A 301 -7.33 18.58 14.33
C GLY A 301 -8.37 18.19 13.28
N TYR A 302 -9.65 18.18 13.67
CA TYR A 302 -10.74 17.79 12.79
C TYR A 302 -11.87 18.80 12.88
N ASN A 303 -12.41 19.23 11.75
CA ASN A 303 -13.67 19.98 11.70
C ASN A 303 -14.69 19.16 10.92
N PHE A 304 -15.75 18.69 11.58
CA PHE A 304 -16.78 17.91 10.91
C PHE A 304 -17.79 18.82 10.22
N ALA A 305 -18.18 18.48 8.99
CA ALA A 305 -19.27 19.20 8.31
C ALA A 305 -20.63 18.86 8.91
N ASN A 306 -20.79 17.62 9.40
CA ASN A 306 -22.03 17.08 9.93
C ASN A 306 -21.77 16.29 11.23
N GLY A 307 -22.80 16.18 12.07
CA GLY A 307 -22.78 15.32 13.24
C GLY A 307 -23.78 15.75 14.31
N ALA A 308 -24.28 14.80 15.09
CA ALA A 308 -25.05 15.07 16.27
C ALA A 308 -24.11 15.25 17.47
N THR A 309 -24.35 16.26 18.31
CA THR A 309 -23.58 16.46 19.54
C THR A 309 -24.32 15.88 20.73
N ASN A 310 -23.59 15.51 21.78
CA ASN A 310 -24.21 15.25 23.08
C ASN A 310 -24.85 16.53 23.67
N ARG A 311 -25.65 16.39 24.74
CA ARG A 311 -26.38 17.51 25.38
C ARG A 311 -25.49 18.70 25.74
N ASP A 312 -24.26 18.41 26.19
CA ASP A 312 -23.29 19.42 26.64
C ASP A 312 -22.40 19.95 25.50
N ARG A 313 -22.55 19.43 24.28
CA ARG A 313 -21.78 19.80 23.08
C ARG A 313 -20.27 19.71 23.26
N GLN A 314 -19.85 18.64 23.93
CA GLN A 314 -18.44 18.35 24.22
C GLN A 314 -17.88 17.28 23.28
N SER A 315 -18.74 16.52 22.61
CA SER A 315 -18.35 15.48 21.66
C SER A 315 -19.46 15.23 20.66
N LEU A 316 -19.15 14.47 19.62
CA LEU A 316 -20.18 13.80 18.83
C LEU A 316 -20.98 12.83 19.72
N ALA A 317 -22.15 12.42 19.25
CA ALA A 317 -23.09 11.62 20.03
C ALA A 317 -22.52 10.24 20.37
N THR A 318 -21.70 9.66 19.49
CA THR A 318 -21.08 8.35 19.72
C THR A 318 -19.65 8.26 19.18
N ALA A 319 -18.89 7.31 19.73
CA ALA A 319 -17.56 6.96 19.25
C ALA A 319 -17.55 6.41 17.82
N GLY A 320 -18.59 5.68 17.42
CA GLY A 320 -18.73 5.18 16.06
C GLY A 320 -18.94 6.31 15.05
N GLU A 321 -19.77 7.29 15.38
CA GLU A 321 -19.98 8.47 14.54
C GLU A 321 -18.69 9.27 14.34
N GLU A 322 -17.93 9.50 15.42
CA GLU A 322 -16.62 10.15 15.36
C GLU A 322 -15.63 9.39 14.46
N GLY A 323 -15.52 8.07 14.65
CA GLY A 323 -14.65 7.22 13.83
C GLY A 323 -15.04 7.21 12.35
N VAL A 324 -16.34 7.20 12.05
CA VAL A 324 -16.85 7.27 10.67
C VAL A 324 -16.55 8.64 10.04
N ALA A 325 -16.74 9.74 10.77
CA ALA A 325 -16.45 11.09 10.29
C ALA A 325 -14.95 11.26 9.98
N ILE A 326 -14.08 10.90 10.93
CA ILE A 326 -12.61 10.93 10.75
C ILE A 326 -12.20 10.10 9.53
N ARG A 327 -12.70 8.87 9.43
CA ARG A 327 -12.39 7.97 8.30
C ARG A 327 -12.84 8.56 6.96
N SER A 328 -14.02 9.19 6.92
CA SER A 328 -14.57 9.79 5.70
C SER A 328 -13.77 11.02 5.27
N ILE A 329 -13.28 11.82 6.22
CA ILE A 329 -12.33 12.91 5.95
C ILE A 329 -11.03 12.33 5.36
N TRP A 330 -10.39 11.35 6.02
CA TRP A 330 -9.16 10.73 5.50
C TRP A 330 -9.32 10.14 4.11
N ASN A 331 -10.49 9.56 3.83
CA ASN A 331 -10.84 8.99 2.54
C ASN A 331 -10.72 10.01 1.40
N GLN A 332 -11.23 11.22 1.62
CA GLN A 332 -11.22 12.30 0.64
C GLN A 332 -9.89 13.07 0.65
N VAL A 333 -9.29 13.27 1.83
CA VAL A 333 -7.98 13.91 1.96
C VAL A 333 -6.93 13.15 1.18
N LEU A 334 -6.88 11.82 1.27
CA LEU A 334 -5.91 11.03 0.51
C LEU A 334 -6.17 11.05 -1.00
N PHE A 335 -7.42 11.26 -1.42
CA PHE A 335 -7.74 11.45 -2.83
C PHE A 335 -7.20 12.79 -3.35
N LEU A 336 -7.36 13.87 -2.59
CA LEU A 336 -6.87 15.22 -2.95
C LEU A 336 -5.36 15.38 -2.77
N LYS A 337 -4.80 14.77 -1.72
CA LYS A 337 -3.42 14.96 -1.27
C LYS A 337 -2.77 13.60 -0.91
N PRO A 338 -2.38 12.79 -1.92
CA PRO A 338 -1.88 11.43 -1.70
C PRO A 338 -0.59 11.34 -0.86
N ASP A 339 0.20 12.41 -0.78
CA ASP A 339 1.41 12.52 0.06
C ASP A 339 1.08 12.41 1.56
N MET A 340 -0.16 12.68 1.98
CA MET A 340 -0.62 12.42 3.35
C MET A 340 -0.66 10.93 3.70
N ALA A 341 -0.48 10.03 2.73
CA ALA A 341 -0.35 8.59 2.96
C ALA A 341 0.79 8.26 3.92
N LYS A 342 1.89 9.03 3.90
CA LYS A 342 2.98 8.90 4.87
C LYS A 342 2.47 9.09 6.30
N GLU A 343 1.72 10.15 6.55
CA GLU A 343 1.25 10.48 7.89
C GLU A 343 0.27 9.42 8.43
N LEU A 344 -0.59 8.90 7.56
CA LEU A 344 -1.50 7.79 7.90
C LEU A 344 -0.73 6.48 8.13
N HIS A 345 0.27 6.17 7.29
CA HIS A 345 1.17 5.03 7.47
C HIS A 345 1.85 5.08 8.83
N ASP A 346 2.43 6.23 9.20
CA ASP A 346 3.13 6.41 10.46
C ASP A 346 2.20 6.21 11.67
N MET A 347 0.93 6.64 11.57
CA MET A 347 -0.06 6.39 12.62
C MET A 347 -0.47 4.92 12.71
N LEU A 348 -0.76 4.28 11.58
CA LEU A 348 -1.17 2.87 11.53
C LEU A 348 -0.05 1.93 11.99
N ASN A 349 1.21 2.31 11.74
CA ASN A 349 2.39 1.53 12.09
C ASN A 349 3.02 1.92 13.45
N SER A 350 2.29 2.65 14.29
CA SER A 350 2.79 3.05 15.62
C SER A 350 2.42 2.03 16.70
N LYS A 351 3.37 1.72 17.60
CA LYS A 351 3.14 0.85 18.76
C LYS A 351 2.26 1.53 19.82
N PHE A 352 2.64 2.75 20.21
CA PHE A 352 1.93 3.62 21.16
C PHE A 352 2.35 5.09 20.97
N PRO A 353 1.47 6.08 21.21
CA PRO A 353 0.04 5.90 21.46
C PRO A 353 -0.71 5.53 20.17
N LEU A 354 -1.70 4.63 20.28
CA LEU A 354 -2.63 4.40 19.18
C LEU A 354 -3.46 5.68 19.02
N TYR A 355 -3.22 6.45 17.97
CA TYR A 355 -3.96 7.68 17.72
C TYR A 355 -5.45 7.39 17.51
N ALA A 356 -6.32 8.25 18.05
CA ALA A 356 -7.76 8.18 17.80
C ALA A 356 -8.08 8.23 16.30
N ASP A 357 -7.25 8.94 15.52
CA ASP A 357 -7.30 9.07 14.07
C ASP A 357 -7.43 7.71 13.35
N VAL A 358 -6.80 6.67 13.91
CA VAL A 358 -6.75 5.33 13.33
C VAL A 358 -7.31 4.24 14.25
N ALA A 359 -7.80 4.60 15.45
CA ALA A 359 -8.24 3.64 16.45
C ALA A 359 -9.36 2.72 15.93
N TRP A 360 -10.25 3.27 15.12
CA TRP A 360 -11.40 2.57 14.54
C TRP A 360 -11.07 1.66 13.36
N SER A 361 -9.87 1.75 12.80
CA SER A 361 -9.43 0.84 11.73
C SER A 361 -9.40 -0.62 12.18
N THR A 362 -9.29 -0.88 13.48
CA THR A 362 -9.32 -2.23 14.05
C THR A 362 -10.72 -2.85 14.10
N GLN A 363 -11.77 -2.03 14.16
CA GLN A 363 -13.17 -2.47 14.29
C GLN A 363 -13.91 -2.40 12.95
N HIS A 364 -13.49 -1.50 12.06
CA HIS A 364 -14.07 -1.34 10.74
C HIS A 364 -12.98 -1.33 9.66
N PRO A 365 -13.18 -2.08 8.57
CA PRO A 365 -12.24 -2.08 7.45
C PRO A 365 -12.03 -0.67 6.90
N LEU A 366 -10.77 -0.34 6.57
CA LEU A 366 -10.49 0.85 5.77
C LEU A 366 -11.15 0.73 4.38
N PRO A 367 -11.68 1.84 3.83
CA PRO A 367 -12.15 1.90 2.45
C PRO A 367 -11.08 1.43 1.46
N LEU A 368 -11.53 0.78 0.37
CA LEU A 368 -10.63 0.19 -0.63
C LEU A 368 -9.68 1.21 -1.26
N ASN A 369 -10.13 2.44 -1.48
CA ASN A 369 -9.30 3.52 -2.00
C ASN A 369 -8.19 3.94 -1.03
N ILE A 370 -8.46 4.05 0.29
CA ILE A 370 -7.41 4.29 1.29
C ILE A 370 -6.36 3.18 1.23
N LYS A 371 -6.81 1.92 1.20
CA LYS A 371 -5.93 0.75 1.08
C LYS A 371 -5.08 0.79 -0.18
N ASN A 372 -5.67 1.14 -1.33
CA ASN A 372 -4.96 1.27 -2.60
C ASN A 372 -3.91 2.39 -2.57
N ILE A 373 -4.22 3.53 -1.95
CA ILE A 373 -3.28 4.65 -1.82
C ILE A 373 -2.13 4.27 -0.88
N LEU A 374 -2.42 3.63 0.25
CA LEU A 374 -1.39 3.08 1.15
C LEU A 374 -0.55 2.01 0.44
N GLY A 375 -1.17 1.13 -0.34
CA GLY A 375 -0.47 0.14 -1.16
C GLY A 375 0.49 0.79 -2.15
N ARG A 376 0.05 1.82 -2.89
CA ARG A 376 0.94 2.59 -3.76
C ARG A 376 2.09 3.20 -2.97
N TYR A 377 1.80 3.88 -1.85
CA TYR A 377 2.82 4.46 -1.00
C TYR A 377 3.88 3.43 -0.56
N LEU A 378 3.45 2.23 -0.15
CA LEU A 378 4.36 1.17 0.32
C LEU A 378 5.14 0.48 -0.82
N PHE A 379 4.58 0.38 -2.02
CA PHE A 379 5.16 -0.44 -3.10
C PHE A 379 5.70 0.35 -4.30
N THR A 380 5.70 1.68 -4.24
CA THR A 380 6.37 2.56 -5.21
C THR A 380 7.68 3.11 -4.66
N ALA A 381 8.57 3.56 -5.54
CA ALA A 381 9.83 4.19 -5.14
C ALA A 381 9.57 5.36 -4.14
N PRO A 382 10.36 5.47 -3.06
CA PRO A 382 11.60 4.75 -2.76
C PRO A 382 11.41 3.44 -1.96
N HIS A 383 10.16 2.97 -1.79
CA HIS A 383 9.81 1.83 -0.94
C HIS A 383 9.67 0.50 -1.68
N ASP A 384 9.76 0.51 -3.01
CA ASP A 384 9.61 -0.67 -3.87
C ASP A 384 10.57 -1.82 -3.52
N ARG A 385 11.75 -1.53 -2.96
CA ARG A 385 12.71 -2.56 -2.50
C ARG A 385 12.37 -3.19 -1.14
N ARG A 386 11.36 -2.71 -0.44
CA ARG A 386 11.03 -3.20 0.90
C ARG A 386 10.23 -4.50 0.85
N TRP A 387 10.52 -5.38 1.79
CA TRP A 387 9.72 -6.53 2.15
C TRP A 387 9.06 -6.26 3.49
N TYR A 388 7.74 -6.18 3.50
CA TYR A 388 6.98 -5.95 4.72
C TYR A 388 6.76 -7.28 5.46
N TYR A 389 6.93 -7.28 6.78
CA TYR A 389 6.69 -8.46 7.62
C TYR A 389 6.21 -8.04 9.02
N THR A 390 5.71 -8.98 9.81
CA THR A 390 5.28 -8.74 11.20
C THR A 390 6.22 -9.39 12.21
N ALA A 391 6.23 -8.92 13.46
CA ALA A 391 6.89 -9.59 14.58
C ALA A 391 6.44 -11.05 14.74
N SER A 392 5.17 -11.34 14.46
CA SER A 392 4.65 -12.72 14.49
C SER A 392 5.36 -13.59 13.45
N GLU A 393 5.48 -13.11 12.21
CA GLU A 393 6.16 -13.83 11.13
C GLU A 393 7.66 -14.01 11.43
N GLU A 394 8.32 -12.97 11.92
CA GLU A 394 9.72 -13.02 12.33
C GLU A 394 9.96 -14.05 13.43
N SER A 395 9.07 -14.12 14.42
CA SER A 395 9.14 -15.10 15.51
C SER A 395 8.95 -16.55 15.05
N GLN A 396 8.12 -16.76 14.02
CA GLN A 396 7.80 -18.08 13.47
C GLN A 396 8.87 -18.58 12.50
N ASN A 397 9.56 -17.67 11.80
CA ASN A 397 10.59 -18.02 10.83
C ASN A 397 11.93 -17.32 11.16
N ARG A 398 12.79 -18.01 11.91
CA ARG A 398 14.15 -17.53 12.24
C ARG A 398 15.05 -17.26 11.02
N ARG A 399 14.66 -17.71 9.82
CA ARG A 399 15.39 -17.46 8.56
C ARG A 399 14.78 -16.33 7.73
N LEU A 400 13.67 -15.73 8.17
CA LEU A 400 12.92 -14.71 7.42
C LEU A 400 13.83 -13.59 6.90
N LEU A 401 14.61 -12.95 7.78
CA LEU A 401 15.50 -11.86 7.37
C LEU A 401 16.55 -12.29 6.35
N LYS A 402 17.09 -13.52 6.48
CA LYS A 402 18.02 -14.09 5.49
C LYS A 402 17.35 -14.35 4.15
N MET A 403 16.09 -14.80 4.16
CA MET A 403 15.30 -14.99 2.94
C MET A 403 15.02 -13.65 2.25
N ILE A 404 14.58 -12.64 3.00
CA ILE A 404 14.35 -11.28 2.51
C ILE A 404 15.61 -10.71 1.86
N GLN A 405 16.76 -10.84 2.54
CA GLN A 405 18.05 -10.42 2.02
C GLN A 405 18.44 -11.19 0.75
N GLY A 406 18.23 -12.51 0.71
CA GLY A 406 18.46 -13.34 -0.48
C GLY A 406 17.59 -12.95 -1.68
N LEU A 407 16.42 -12.35 -1.45
CA LEU A 407 15.55 -11.79 -2.49
C LEU A 407 15.99 -10.39 -2.96
N GLY A 408 17.09 -9.85 -2.43
CA GLY A 408 17.56 -8.49 -2.72
C GLY A 408 16.63 -7.40 -2.20
N ARG A 409 15.84 -7.68 -1.16
CA ARG A 409 14.88 -6.75 -0.55
C ARG A 409 15.34 -6.30 0.84
N GLU A 410 14.81 -5.16 1.29
CA GLU A 410 15.04 -4.61 2.63
C GLU A 410 13.86 -4.96 3.54
N GLY A 411 14.08 -5.60 4.68
CA GLY A 411 13.00 -5.91 5.63
C GLY A 411 12.43 -4.65 6.27
N PHE A 412 11.11 -4.52 6.33
CA PHE A 412 10.41 -3.46 7.05
C PHE A 412 9.29 -4.03 7.93
N HIS A 413 9.35 -3.71 9.22
CA HIS A 413 8.39 -4.22 10.19
C HIS A 413 7.06 -3.45 10.16
N LEU A 414 5.95 -4.19 10.04
CA LEU A 414 4.59 -3.69 10.20
C LEU A 414 3.94 -4.19 11.50
N GLU A 415 3.22 -3.30 12.17
CA GLU A 415 2.36 -3.68 13.29
C GLU A 415 1.24 -4.63 12.86
N ASN A 416 0.92 -5.61 13.72
CA ASN A 416 0.00 -6.71 13.39
C ASN A 416 -1.39 -6.21 12.95
N THR A 417 -1.89 -5.14 13.57
CA THR A 417 -3.18 -4.51 13.20
C THR A 417 -3.14 -3.92 11.80
N TYR A 418 -2.04 -3.24 11.45
CA TYR A 418 -1.85 -2.68 10.13
C TYR A 418 -1.61 -3.74 9.07
N TRP A 419 -0.85 -4.79 9.40
CA TRP A 419 -0.68 -5.96 8.54
C TRP A 419 -2.01 -6.57 8.12
N ARG A 420 -2.90 -6.85 9.09
CA ARG A 420 -4.23 -7.42 8.79
C ARG A 420 -5.02 -6.57 7.82
N LEU A 421 -5.03 -5.25 8.02
CA LEU A 421 -5.72 -4.30 7.15
C LEU A 421 -5.26 -4.38 5.69
N LEU A 422 -3.96 -4.63 5.46
CA LEU A 422 -3.36 -4.77 4.14
C LEU A 422 -3.53 -6.19 3.58
N SER A 423 -3.37 -7.23 4.41
CA SER A 423 -3.42 -8.63 4.00
C SER A 423 -4.82 -9.05 3.54
N ASP A 424 -5.87 -8.53 4.18
CA ASP A 424 -7.27 -8.84 3.84
C ASP A 424 -7.64 -8.48 2.39
N ASN A 425 -6.83 -7.65 1.72
CA ASN A 425 -7.02 -7.24 0.32
C ASN A 425 -5.88 -7.72 -0.59
N GLY A 426 -5.02 -8.61 -0.10
CA GLY A 426 -3.90 -9.17 -0.84
C GLY A 426 -2.79 -8.16 -1.17
N LEU A 427 -2.72 -7.03 -0.47
CA LEU A 427 -1.68 -6.01 -0.68
C LEU A 427 -0.33 -6.46 -0.13
N VAL A 428 -0.33 -7.13 1.03
CA VAL A 428 0.85 -7.77 1.64
C VAL A 428 0.62 -9.27 1.74
N ARG A 429 1.70 -10.03 1.81
CA ARG A 429 1.71 -11.49 1.92
C ARG A 429 2.89 -11.91 2.78
N THR A 430 2.75 -12.99 3.51
CA THR A 430 3.86 -13.64 4.18
C THR A 430 4.87 -14.20 3.17
N ALA A 431 6.11 -14.42 3.61
CA ALA A 431 7.14 -15.05 2.80
C ALA A 431 6.73 -16.46 2.34
N ALA A 432 6.01 -17.20 3.18
CA ALA A 432 5.47 -18.51 2.85
C ALA A 432 4.38 -18.42 1.76
N GLU A 433 3.46 -17.46 1.84
CA GLU A 433 2.44 -17.23 0.82
C GLU A 433 3.05 -16.80 -0.51
N GLU A 434 4.07 -15.94 -0.50
CA GLU A 434 4.76 -15.54 -1.73
C GLU A 434 5.57 -16.69 -2.32
N GLN A 435 6.26 -17.48 -1.50
CA GLN A 435 6.94 -18.70 -1.94
C GLN A 435 5.95 -19.67 -2.56
N GLN A 436 4.81 -19.91 -1.91
CA GLN A 436 3.74 -20.75 -2.43
C GLN A 436 3.17 -20.19 -3.73
N ARG A 437 2.97 -18.87 -3.85
CA ARG A 437 2.47 -18.23 -5.07
C ARG A 437 3.44 -18.39 -6.23
N ARG A 438 4.73 -18.14 -6.01
CA ARG A 438 5.77 -18.37 -7.04
C ARG A 438 5.86 -19.85 -7.40
N PHE A 439 5.69 -20.73 -6.42
CA PHE A 439 5.60 -22.18 -6.61
C PHE A 439 4.31 -22.63 -7.33
N LEU A 440 3.22 -21.87 -7.27
CA LEU A 440 1.98 -22.15 -7.99
C LEU A 440 1.94 -21.54 -9.40
N GLN A 441 2.82 -20.58 -9.71
CA GLN A 441 3.04 -20.06 -11.08
C GLN A 441 3.89 -21.01 -11.96
N VAL A 442 3.98 -22.27 -11.55
CA VAL A 442 4.80 -23.33 -12.15
C VAL A 442 4.14 -23.92 -13.39
N VAL A 443 4.93 -24.06 -14.47
CA VAL A 443 4.58 -24.84 -15.65
C VAL A 443 4.83 -26.32 -15.36
N CYS A 444 3.87 -27.20 -15.68
CA CYS A 444 4.10 -28.64 -15.61
C CYS A 444 5.04 -29.06 -16.74
N ALA A 445 6.17 -29.67 -16.41
CA ALA A 445 7.08 -30.27 -17.38
C ALA A 445 6.92 -31.81 -17.36
N SER A 446 6.99 -32.45 -18.54
CA SER A 446 7.11 -33.89 -18.65
C SER A 446 8.51 -34.32 -18.18
N THR A 447 8.62 -35.35 -17.35
CA THR A 447 9.91 -35.84 -16.84
C THR A 447 10.74 -36.58 -17.89
N GLY A 448 10.20 -36.86 -19.09
CA GLY A 448 10.83 -37.73 -20.07
C GLY A 448 11.10 -39.13 -19.51
N GLY A 449 12.13 -39.84 -20.01
CA GLY A 449 12.55 -41.15 -19.49
C GLY A 449 13.21 -41.11 -18.11
N ILE A 450 13.29 -39.94 -17.47
CA ILE A 450 13.50 -39.86 -16.03
C ILE A 450 12.17 -40.29 -15.43
N ASP A 451 12.08 -41.58 -15.11
CA ASP A 451 11.05 -42.09 -14.22
C ASP A 451 11.57 -41.89 -12.78
N PRO A 452 11.21 -40.78 -12.08
CA PRO A 452 11.47 -40.67 -10.65
C PRO A 452 10.78 -41.80 -9.86
N VAL A 453 10.01 -42.65 -10.56
CA VAL A 453 8.99 -43.55 -10.08
C VAL A 453 9.19 -45.03 -10.51
N ALA A 454 10.46 -45.48 -10.63
CA ALA A 454 10.80 -46.72 -9.90
C ALA A 454 10.48 -46.58 -8.39
N MET A 455 10.25 -45.35 -7.91
CA MET A 455 9.59 -45.01 -6.64
C MET A 455 8.42 -44.01 -6.76
N TYR A 456 7.26 -44.50 -7.19
CA TYR A 456 5.86 -44.05 -6.93
C TYR A 456 5.17 -42.86 -7.65
N LEU A 457 4.12 -43.29 -8.37
CA LEU A 457 3.08 -42.57 -9.11
C LEU A 457 2.51 -41.33 -8.40
N ILE A 458 2.69 -40.19 -9.06
CA ILE A 458 1.69 -39.12 -9.11
C ILE A 458 0.92 -39.39 -10.40
N ASN A 459 -0.42 -39.42 -10.33
CA ASN A 459 -1.36 -39.88 -11.38
C ASN A 459 -1.26 -39.22 -12.77
N GLU A 460 -0.21 -38.47 -13.10
CA GLU A 460 -0.03 -37.83 -14.41
C GLU A 460 1.42 -37.78 -14.95
N ASN A 461 2.43 -38.42 -14.34
CA ASN A 461 3.85 -38.30 -14.75
C ASN A 461 4.38 -36.85 -14.87
N LYS A 462 3.80 -35.91 -14.10
CA LYS A 462 4.17 -34.50 -14.14
C LYS A 462 4.78 -34.10 -12.82
N VAL A 463 5.94 -33.44 -12.88
CA VAL A 463 6.57 -32.78 -11.74
C VAL A 463 6.44 -31.26 -11.88
N ARG A 464 6.30 -30.57 -10.75
CA ARG A 464 6.25 -29.11 -10.73
C ARG A 464 7.67 -28.58 -10.70
N VAL A 465 8.03 -27.79 -11.69
CA VAL A 465 9.35 -27.17 -11.85
C VAL A 465 9.21 -25.65 -11.91
N HIS A 466 9.93 -24.91 -11.07
CA HIS A 466 9.97 -23.44 -11.14
C HIS A 466 10.34 -22.97 -12.55
N VAL A 467 9.65 -21.95 -13.07
CA VAL A 467 9.91 -21.39 -14.41
C VAL A 467 11.37 -20.94 -14.56
N GLY A 468 11.99 -20.55 -13.45
CA GLY A 468 13.39 -20.18 -13.38
C GLY A 468 14.34 -21.30 -13.82
N TRP A 469 13.93 -22.56 -13.78
CA TRP A 469 14.76 -23.68 -14.23
C TRP A 469 14.64 -24.00 -15.73
N LEU A 470 13.74 -23.33 -16.47
CA LEU A 470 13.41 -23.72 -17.85
C LEU A 470 14.38 -23.15 -18.90
N THR A 471 15.19 -22.16 -18.53
CA THR A 471 16.21 -21.57 -19.42
C THR A 471 17.56 -21.54 -18.72
N ALA A 472 18.66 -21.62 -19.48
CA ALA A 472 20.00 -21.55 -18.92
C ALA A 472 20.23 -20.23 -18.16
N GLU A 473 19.79 -19.10 -18.72
CA GLU A 473 19.91 -17.78 -18.08
C GLU A 473 19.14 -17.71 -16.76
N SER A 474 17.89 -18.17 -16.74
CA SER A 474 17.09 -18.17 -15.52
C SER A 474 17.64 -19.15 -14.47
N ALA A 475 18.15 -20.31 -14.90
CA ALA A 475 18.73 -21.28 -14.00
C ALA A 475 20.05 -20.78 -13.39
N ALA A 476 20.86 -20.05 -14.18
CA ALA A 476 22.05 -19.37 -13.68
C ALA A 476 21.69 -18.33 -12.62
N ASN A 477 20.65 -17.52 -12.86
CA ASN A 477 20.15 -16.55 -11.91
C ASN A 477 19.62 -17.20 -10.61
N GLU A 478 18.86 -18.28 -10.71
CA GLU A 478 18.35 -19.04 -9.54
C GLU A 478 19.49 -19.67 -8.73
N LEU A 479 20.58 -20.08 -9.39
CA LEU A 479 21.77 -20.66 -8.74
C LEU A 479 22.78 -19.61 -8.27
N GLY A 480 22.59 -18.34 -8.62
CA GLY A 480 23.55 -17.26 -8.33
C GLY A 480 24.86 -17.38 -9.13
N PHE A 481 24.84 -18.03 -10.29
CA PHE A 481 25.99 -18.12 -11.19
C PHE A 481 26.05 -16.94 -12.17
N PRO A 482 27.24 -16.53 -12.62
CA PRO A 482 27.39 -15.49 -13.63
C PRO A 482 26.96 -16.00 -15.02
N VAL A 483 26.66 -15.08 -15.95
CA VAL A 483 26.10 -15.38 -17.29
C VAL A 483 27.05 -16.22 -18.16
N ASP A 484 28.35 -16.19 -17.88
CA ASP A 484 29.42 -16.92 -18.56
C ASP A 484 29.80 -18.25 -17.89
N PHE A 485 29.00 -18.73 -16.93
CA PHE A 485 29.27 -19.99 -16.25
C PHE A 485 29.23 -21.19 -17.23
N PRO A 486 30.17 -22.15 -17.15
CA PRO A 486 30.23 -23.27 -18.10
C PRO A 486 28.89 -24.01 -18.18
N THR A 487 28.34 -24.13 -19.39
CA THR A 487 27.00 -24.70 -19.62
C THR A 487 26.86 -26.11 -19.05
N THR A 488 27.93 -26.92 -19.09
CA THR A 488 27.95 -28.27 -18.50
C THR A 488 27.76 -28.26 -16.99
N ASP A 489 28.42 -27.32 -16.30
CA ASP A 489 28.35 -27.20 -14.84
C ASP A 489 27.02 -26.58 -14.41
N LEU A 490 26.51 -25.64 -15.22
CA LEU A 490 25.18 -25.07 -15.05
C LEU A 490 24.08 -26.13 -15.16
N ILE A 491 24.11 -26.95 -16.21
CA ILE A 491 23.16 -28.06 -16.42
C ILE A 491 23.23 -29.04 -15.26
N TRP A 492 24.45 -29.38 -14.81
CA TRP A 492 24.67 -30.27 -13.69
C TRP A 492 24.03 -29.75 -12.39
N ASN A 493 24.36 -28.52 -12.00
CA ASN A 493 23.83 -27.92 -10.77
C ASN A 493 22.32 -27.68 -10.83
N THR A 494 21.81 -27.37 -12.03
CA THR A 494 20.36 -27.25 -12.31
C THR A 494 19.67 -28.59 -12.13
N ALA A 495 20.17 -29.65 -12.77
CA ALA A 495 19.62 -31.00 -12.63
C ALA A 495 19.65 -31.48 -11.17
N LYS A 496 20.74 -31.19 -10.45
CA LYS A 496 20.87 -31.50 -9.02
C LYS A 496 19.80 -30.80 -8.17
N CYS A 497 19.58 -29.51 -8.39
CA CYS A 497 18.56 -28.75 -7.67
C CYS A 497 17.16 -29.20 -8.02
N LEU A 498 16.85 -29.41 -9.30
CA LEU A 498 15.57 -29.94 -9.76
C LEU A 498 15.24 -31.28 -9.12
N ILE A 499 16.21 -32.18 -9.04
CA ILE A 499 16.02 -33.50 -8.46
C ILE A 499 15.78 -33.45 -6.96
N ARG A 500 16.53 -32.59 -6.24
CA ARG A 500 16.26 -32.31 -4.83
C ARG A 500 14.82 -31.81 -4.65
N ASP A 501 14.39 -30.87 -5.48
CA ASP A 501 13.07 -30.26 -5.40
C ASP A 501 11.96 -31.28 -5.75
N ILE A 502 12.22 -32.20 -6.68
CA ILE A 502 11.32 -33.31 -7.02
C ILE A 502 11.19 -34.28 -5.84
N ILE A 503 12.30 -34.67 -5.19
CA ILE A 503 12.28 -35.55 -4.02
C ILE A 503 11.55 -34.90 -2.84
N GLU A 504 11.71 -33.59 -2.64
CA GLU A 504 11.01 -32.86 -1.58
C GLU A 504 9.49 -32.84 -1.78
N GLN A 505 9.01 -32.91 -3.03
CA GLN A 505 7.60 -33.01 -3.36
C GLN A 505 6.99 -34.39 -3.08
N VAL A 506 7.79 -35.43 -2.83
CA VAL A 506 7.29 -36.77 -2.51
C VAL A 506 6.81 -36.82 -1.05
N PRO A 507 5.54 -37.18 -0.78
CA PRO A 507 5.02 -37.27 0.59
C PRO A 507 5.81 -38.25 1.47
N ASP A 508 6.11 -37.86 2.71
CA ASP A 508 6.93 -38.65 3.64
C ASP A 508 6.38 -40.07 3.89
N ILE A 509 5.06 -40.24 3.84
CA ILE A 509 4.38 -41.55 3.97
C ILE A 509 4.83 -42.57 2.92
N LYS A 510 5.38 -42.12 1.78
CA LYS A 510 5.91 -42.97 0.72
C LYS A 510 7.31 -43.51 1.01
N PHE A 511 8.01 -42.95 1.99
CA PHE A 511 9.29 -43.46 2.50
C PHE A 511 9.10 -44.34 3.76
N GLY A 512 7.88 -44.82 4.00
CA GLY A 512 7.52 -45.71 5.10
C GLY A 512 8.08 -47.14 4.96
N PRO A 513 7.96 -47.96 6.02
CA PRO A 513 8.58 -49.28 6.14
C PRO A 513 7.99 -50.38 5.23
N ASP A 514 7.19 -50.03 4.21
CA ASP A 514 6.71 -51.01 3.24
C ASP A 514 7.89 -51.66 2.53
N ALA A 515 7.83 -53.01 2.45
CA ALA A 515 8.92 -53.97 2.22
C ALA A 515 9.78 -53.84 0.93
N ARG A 516 9.77 -52.72 0.22
CA ARG A 516 10.50 -52.52 -1.05
C ARG A 516 11.97 -52.11 -0.86
N PHE A 517 12.37 -51.63 0.32
CA PHE A 517 13.75 -51.19 0.58
C PHE A 517 14.35 -51.90 1.81
N PRO A 518 15.01 -53.06 1.62
CA PRO A 518 15.55 -53.89 2.70
C PRO A 518 16.53 -53.15 3.64
N TYR A 519 17.17 -52.08 3.16
CA TYR A 519 18.15 -51.28 3.92
C TYR A 519 17.52 -50.20 4.81
N THR A 520 16.19 -50.09 4.87
CA THR A 520 15.49 -49.02 5.61
C THR A 520 15.03 -49.43 7.01
N ALA A 521 15.22 -50.70 7.41
CA ALA A 521 14.87 -51.19 8.73
C ALA A 521 15.57 -50.37 9.84
N GLY A 522 14.77 -49.79 10.74
CA GLY A 522 15.27 -49.00 11.89
C GLY A 522 15.67 -47.54 11.58
N ARG A 523 15.44 -47.04 10.37
CA ARG A 523 15.72 -45.64 9.99
C ARG A 523 14.43 -44.81 9.94
N SER A 524 14.51 -43.55 10.35
CA SER A 524 13.39 -42.60 10.21
C SER A 524 13.11 -42.30 8.73
N GLN A 525 11.86 -41.99 8.38
CA GLN A 525 11.46 -41.60 7.00
C GLN A 525 12.34 -40.48 6.44
N LYS A 526 12.73 -39.51 7.27
CA LYS A 526 13.64 -38.42 6.90
C LYS A 526 15.05 -38.91 6.54
N GLN A 527 15.56 -39.92 7.25
CA GLN A 527 16.86 -40.53 6.91
C GLN A 527 16.77 -41.29 5.59
N VAL A 528 15.69 -42.03 5.36
CA VAL A 528 15.45 -42.73 4.08
C VAL A 528 15.38 -41.74 2.92
N LYS A 529 14.61 -40.65 3.07
CA LYS A 529 14.51 -39.56 2.07
C LYS A 529 15.88 -38.95 1.74
N ASN A 530 16.71 -38.69 2.76
CA ASN A 530 18.07 -38.18 2.55
C ASN A 530 19.00 -39.18 1.88
N ILE A 531 18.88 -40.48 2.19
CA ILE A 531 19.66 -41.53 1.54
C ILE A 531 19.29 -41.62 0.07
N GLU A 532 17.99 -41.62 -0.27
CA GLU A 532 17.55 -41.63 -1.66
C GLU A 532 18.02 -40.39 -2.43
N LYS A 533 17.98 -39.21 -1.79
CA LYS A 533 18.56 -37.99 -2.35
C LYS A 533 20.03 -38.15 -2.69
N ASN A 534 20.84 -38.62 -1.75
CA ASN A 534 22.27 -38.81 -1.96
C ASN A 534 22.54 -39.89 -3.02
N LEU A 535 21.77 -40.97 -3.03
CA LEU A 535 21.88 -42.03 -4.04
C LEU A 535 21.53 -41.51 -5.44
N LEU A 536 20.50 -40.68 -5.57
CA LEU A 536 20.14 -40.12 -6.87
C LEU A 536 21.18 -39.10 -7.35
N GLU A 537 21.68 -38.22 -6.46
CA GLU A 537 22.81 -37.33 -6.74
C GLU A 537 24.03 -38.12 -7.26
N GLN A 538 24.40 -39.19 -6.56
CA GLN A 538 25.48 -40.09 -6.96
C GLN A 538 25.21 -40.71 -8.34
N ARG A 539 24.00 -41.24 -8.57
CA ARG A 539 23.68 -41.91 -9.85
C ARG A 539 23.73 -40.95 -11.04
N ILE A 540 23.31 -39.69 -10.90
CA ILE A 540 23.43 -38.71 -12.00
C ILE A 540 24.90 -38.40 -12.26
N MET A 541 25.72 -38.36 -11.20
CA MET A 541 27.16 -38.13 -11.31
C MET A 541 27.79 -39.27 -12.10
N ASP A 542 27.51 -40.50 -11.69
CA ASP A 542 27.93 -41.72 -12.38
C ASP A 542 27.52 -41.67 -13.85
N HIS A 543 26.26 -41.36 -14.16
CA HIS A 543 25.78 -41.27 -15.55
C HIS A 543 26.52 -40.19 -16.35
N THR A 544 26.67 -38.99 -15.79
CA THR A 544 27.28 -37.84 -16.49
C THR A 544 28.75 -38.09 -16.79
N CYS A 545 29.49 -38.64 -15.83
CA CYS A 545 30.91 -38.87 -16.00
C CYS A 545 31.17 -40.07 -16.94
N LEU A 546 30.42 -41.17 -16.79
CA LEU A 546 30.45 -42.29 -17.74
C LEU A 546 30.09 -41.85 -19.15
N LYS A 547 29.04 -41.06 -19.31
CA LYS A 547 28.59 -40.58 -20.62
C LYS A 547 29.67 -39.72 -21.30
N LYS A 548 30.28 -38.79 -20.56
CA LYS A 548 31.35 -37.93 -21.06
C LYS A 548 32.54 -38.74 -21.60
N HIS A 549 32.82 -39.89 -20.99
CA HIS A 549 33.99 -40.70 -21.25
C HIS A 549 33.75 -41.99 -22.05
N LEU A 550 32.49 -42.33 -22.33
CA LEU A 550 32.16 -43.48 -23.17
C LEU A 550 32.56 -43.19 -24.62
N ARG A 551 33.40 -44.06 -25.19
CA ARG A 551 33.92 -43.95 -26.56
C ARG A 551 33.81 -45.29 -27.27
N LEU A 552 33.56 -45.19 -28.57
CA LEU A 552 33.59 -46.31 -29.51
C LEU A 552 34.78 -46.12 -30.45
N SER A 553 35.58 -47.16 -30.62
CA SER A 553 36.69 -47.18 -31.57
C SER A 553 36.83 -48.57 -32.19
N ILE A 554 37.70 -48.71 -33.20
CA ILE A 554 38.02 -50.02 -33.79
C ILE A 554 39.50 -50.33 -33.59
N CYS A 555 39.76 -51.56 -33.17
CA CYS A 555 41.10 -52.14 -33.11
C CYS A 555 41.01 -53.56 -33.71
N GLU A 556 41.84 -53.88 -34.69
CA GLU A 556 41.93 -55.24 -35.27
C GLU A 556 40.58 -55.83 -35.72
N ALA A 557 39.74 -55.02 -36.38
CA ALA A 557 38.38 -55.37 -36.81
C ALA A 557 37.39 -55.71 -35.67
N GLN A 558 37.72 -55.36 -34.43
CA GLN A 558 36.84 -55.44 -33.27
C GLN A 558 36.36 -54.05 -32.87
N LEU A 559 35.10 -53.94 -32.47
CA LEU A 559 34.56 -52.71 -31.88
C LEU A 559 35.00 -52.66 -30.42
N VAL A 560 35.82 -51.68 -30.08
CA VAL A 560 36.27 -51.43 -28.72
C VAL A 560 35.35 -50.38 -28.10
N VAL A 561 34.76 -50.74 -26.97
CA VAL A 561 34.01 -49.82 -26.11
C VAL A 561 34.92 -49.46 -24.94
N SER A 562 35.26 -48.19 -24.77
CA SER A 562 36.11 -47.70 -23.69
C SER A 562 35.42 -46.64 -22.84
N TRP A 563 35.74 -46.60 -21.55
CA TRP A 563 35.24 -45.65 -20.56
C TRP A 563 36.36 -45.28 -19.58
N VAL A 564 36.19 -44.18 -18.83
CA VAL A 564 37.13 -43.79 -17.78
C VAL A 564 36.57 -44.25 -16.43
N CYS A 565 37.44 -44.79 -15.57
CA CYS A 565 37.06 -45.12 -14.20
C CYS A 565 37.19 -43.89 -13.31
N ASP A 566 36.12 -43.13 -13.18
CA ASP A 566 36.06 -41.88 -12.43
C ASP A 566 35.12 -42.00 -11.22
N ALA A 567 35.58 -42.69 -10.16
CA ALA A 567 34.96 -42.81 -8.83
C ALA A 567 33.49 -43.27 -8.74
N ALA A 568 32.78 -43.43 -9.86
CA ALA A 568 31.36 -43.70 -9.93
C ALA A 568 31.01 -45.10 -9.41
N TRP A 569 31.73 -46.10 -9.91
CA TRP A 569 31.58 -47.51 -9.51
C TRP A 569 32.91 -48.06 -8.98
N ASN A 570 32.83 -49.11 -8.16
CA ASN A 570 34.03 -49.74 -7.63
C ASN A 570 34.76 -50.46 -8.77
N HIS A 571 36.08 -50.27 -8.90
CA HIS A 571 36.90 -50.91 -9.94
C HIS A 571 36.77 -52.44 -9.98
N ALA A 572 36.43 -53.06 -8.84
CA ALA A 572 36.24 -54.50 -8.72
C ALA A 572 34.82 -54.99 -9.07
N GLU A 573 33.84 -54.10 -9.25
CA GLU A 573 32.47 -54.46 -9.62
C GLU A 573 32.38 -54.87 -11.10
N ASP A 574 31.56 -55.87 -11.39
CA ASP A 574 31.24 -56.29 -12.75
C ASP A 574 30.14 -55.40 -13.34
N ILE A 575 30.36 -54.96 -14.58
CA ILE A 575 29.41 -54.19 -15.38
C ILE A 575 29.05 -54.95 -16.65
N CYS A 576 27.84 -54.70 -17.12
CA CYS A 576 27.32 -55.25 -18.36
C CYS A 576 27.52 -54.22 -19.47
N VAL A 577 28.32 -54.57 -20.49
CA VAL A 577 28.47 -53.78 -21.71
C VAL A 577 27.76 -54.51 -22.82
N GLN A 578 26.84 -53.83 -23.51
CA GLN A 578 26.15 -54.40 -24.67
C GLN A 578 26.38 -53.52 -25.89
N VAL A 579 26.54 -54.16 -27.05
CA VAL A 579 26.56 -53.48 -28.35
C VAL A 579 25.36 -53.93 -29.18
N HIS A 580 24.70 -52.95 -29.79
CA HIS A 580 23.45 -53.16 -30.52
C HIS A 580 23.54 -52.54 -31.90
N GLY A 581 23.10 -53.26 -32.92
CA GLY A 581 23.00 -52.74 -34.27
C GLY A 581 21.87 -51.71 -34.41
N GLN A 582 22.20 -50.50 -34.86
CA GLN A 582 21.27 -49.36 -34.98
C GLN A 582 20.04 -49.70 -35.84
N SER A 583 20.24 -50.41 -36.95
CA SER A 583 19.16 -50.78 -37.87
C SER A 583 18.15 -51.79 -37.32
N HIS A 584 18.50 -52.54 -36.26
CA HIS A 584 17.65 -53.59 -35.70
C HIS A 584 17.07 -53.21 -34.33
N ARG A 585 17.75 -52.30 -33.61
CA ARG A 585 17.46 -51.96 -32.22
C ARG A 585 17.50 -50.45 -31.94
N GLY A 586 17.41 -49.61 -32.97
CA GLY A 586 17.21 -48.16 -32.80
C GLY A 586 15.99 -47.88 -31.92
N ASP A 587 14.85 -48.51 -32.22
CA ASP A 587 13.64 -48.41 -31.41
C ASP A 587 13.83 -48.85 -29.96
N PHE A 588 14.74 -49.80 -29.69
CA PHE A 588 15.05 -50.23 -28.32
C PHE A 588 15.85 -49.15 -27.56
N LYS A 589 16.77 -48.46 -28.23
CA LYS A 589 17.45 -47.27 -27.70
C LYS A 589 16.43 -46.18 -27.38
N ASP A 590 15.51 -45.91 -28.31
CA ASP A 590 14.49 -44.88 -28.14
C ASP A 590 13.45 -45.25 -27.07
N THR A 591 13.09 -46.53 -26.94
CA THR A 591 12.21 -47.05 -25.88
C THR A 591 12.86 -46.92 -24.49
N LEU A 592 14.18 -47.14 -24.40
CA LEU A 592 14.91 -46.95 -23.14
C LEU A 592 15.10 -45.47 -22.79
N ILE A 593 15.30 -44.61 -23.78
CA ILE A 593 15.43 -43.16 -23.58
C ILE A 593 14.07 -42.52 -23.22
N SER A 594 12.97 -43.01 -23.79
CA SER A 594 11.61 -42.55 -23.49
C SER A 594 11.07 -43.04 -22.14
N GLY A 595 11.68 -44.08 -21.56
CA GLY A 595 11.28 -44.63 -20.25
C GLY A 595 10.20 -45.73 -20.33
N ASP A 596 9.68 -46.04 -21.51
CA ASP A 596 8.62 -47.05 -21.72
C ASP A 596 9.07 -48.50 -21.45
N ALA A 597 10.37 -48.71 -21.20
CA ALA A 597 10.98 -50.02 -21.02
C ALA A 597 10.72 -50.69 -19.64
N TYR A 598 10.02 -50.04 -18.71
CA TYR A 598 9.95 -50.48 -17.29
C TYR A 598 9.31 -51.87 -17.04
N GLY A 599 8.72 -52.51 -18.05
CA GLY A 599 8.19 -53.88 -17.96
C GLY A 599 9.02 -54.97 -18.67
N ARG A 600 9.95 -54.63 -19.56
CA ARG A 600 10.58 -55.62 -20.49
C ARG A 600 11.96 -56.14 -20.08
N GLY A 601 12.49 -55.70 -18.94
CA GLY A 601 13.84 -56.04 -18.50
C GLY A 601 14.92 -55.26 -19.26
N ARG A 602 16.04 -54.95 -18.59
CA ARG A 602 17.14 -54.15 -19.17
C ARG A 602 18.05 -54.92 -20.11
N LEU A 603 17.89 -56.23 -20.15
CA LEU A 603 18.68 -57.12 -21.00
C LEU A 603 17.98 -57.25 -22.35
N CYS A 604 18.70 -56.91 -23.41
CA CYS A 604 18.32 -57.30 -24.75
C CYS A 604 18.36 -58.84 -24.86
N GLN A 605 17.19 -59.49 -24.86
CA GLN A 605 17.09 -60.96 -24.90
C GLN A 605 17.23 -61.55 -26.32
N THR A 606 17.34 -60.71 -27.35
CA THR A 606 17.48 -61.18 -28.74
C THR A 606 18.88 -61.73 -28.99
N THR A 607 18.96 -63.03 -29.27
CA THR A 607 20.17 -63.72 -29.69
C THR A 607 20.45 -63.45 -31.18
N GLY A 608 21.70 -63.10 -31.53
CA GLY A 608 22.16 -63.05 -32.93
C GLY A 608 22.76 -61.72 -33.41
N THR A 609 22.18 -60.56 -33.05
CA THR A 609 22.64 -59.23 -33.53
C THR A 609 23.18 -58.32 -32.43
N CYS A 610 22.96 -58.69 -31.17
CA CYS A 610 23.37 -57.96 -30.00
C CYS A 610 24.40 -58.80 -29.25
N GLN A 611 25.52 -58.20 -28.88
CA GLN A 611 26.52 -58.86 -28.05
C GLN A 611 26.53 -58.24 -26.67
N THR A 612 26.75 -59.07 -25.65
CA THR A 612 26.80 -58.66 -24.25
C THR A 612 28.04 -59.25 -23.61
N LEU A 613 28.82 -58.41 -22.94
CA LEU A 613 29.97 -58.82 -22.15
C LEU A 613 29.79 -58.36 -20.71
N LEU A 614 30.14 -59.25 -19.77
CA LEU A 614 30.29 -58.92 -18.37
C LEU A 614 31.78 -58.68 -18.12
N VAL A 615 32.14 -57.46 -17.74
CA VAL A 615 33.53 -57.01 -17.60
C VAL A 615 33.71 -56.26 -16.29
N ARG A 616 34.91 -56.32 -15.71
CA ARG A 616 35.19 -55.53 -14.51
C ARG A 616 35.27 -54.06 -14.87
N TYR A 617 34.61 -53.19 -14.09
CA TYR A 617 34.61 -51.76 -14.35
C TYR A 617 36.03 -51.19 -14.50
N GLY A 618 36.96 -51.67 -13.67
CA GLY A 618 38.37 -51.29 -13.69
C GLY A 618 39.14 -51.59 -14.98
N GLN A 619 38.61 -52.42 -15.89
CA GLN A 619 39.25 -52.74 -17.17
C GLN A 619 39.25 -51.57 -18.16
N GLN A 620 38.39 -50.56 -17.98
CA GLN A 620 38.28 -49.35 -18.81
C GLN A 620 37.94 -49.57 -20.29
N SER A 621 37.99 -50.80 -20.79
CA SER A 621 37.60 -51.14 -22.15
C SER A 621 37.24 -52.61 -22.31
N CYS A 622 36.47 -52.91 -23.35
CA CYS A 622 36.22 -54.27 -23.82
C CYS A 622 36.02 -54.28 -25.35
N ALA A 623 36.32 -55.40 -26.00
CA ALA A 623 36.27 -55.54 -27.44
C ALA A 623 35.21 -56.56 -27.87
N PHE A 624 34.48 -56.22 -28.94
CA PHE A 624 33.42 -57.05 -29.53
C PHE A 624 33.85 -57.46 -30.94
N ALA A 625 34.00 -58.76 -31.14
CA ALA A 625 34.41 -59.36 -32.42
C ALA A 625 33.20 -59.96 -33.16
N GLY A 626 33.31 -60.21 -34.46
CA GLY A 626 32.24 -60.85 -35.25
C GLY A 626 30.97 -60.01 -35.40
N LEU A 627 31.11 -58.69 -35.32
CA LEU A 627 30.05 -57.75 -35.68
C LEU A 627 29.91 -57.67 -37.21
N LYS A 628 28.70 -57.41 -37.69
CA LYS A 628 28.41 -57.39 -39.13
C LYS A 628 29.04 -56.15 -39.76
N GLU A 629 29.88 -56.38 -40.77
CA GLU A 629 30.49 -55.31 -41.55
C GLU A 629 29.43 -54.43 -42.24
N GLY A 630 29.70 -53.14 -42.35
CA GLY A 630 28.82 -52.13 -42.92
C GLY A 630 27.67 -51.71 -42.01
N GLN A 631 27.46 -52.36 -40.85
CA GLN A 631 26.42 -52.01 -39.89
C GLN A 631 26.92 -51.02 -38.84
N GLU A 632 26.05 -50.09 -38.45
CA GLU A 632 26.27 -49.18 -37.34
C GLU A 632 25.85 -49.78 -35.99
N TYR A 633 26.68 -49.57 -34.98
CA TYR A 633 26.45 -50.05 -33.62
C TYR A 633 26.49 -48.90 -32.61
N PHE A 634 25.66 -49.00 -31.57
CA PHE A 634 25.81 -48.20 -30.35
C PHE A 634 26.12 -49.12 -29.16
N ALA A 635 26.82 -48.60 -28.16
CA ALA A 635 27.06 -49.31 -26.91
C ALA A 635 26.13 -48.81 -25.81
N MET A 636 25.84 -49.71 -24.88
CA MET A 636 25.28 -49.37 -23.58
C MET A 636 26.10 -50.00 -22.45
N ILE A 637 26.20 -49.29 -21.33
CA ILE A 637 26.84 -49.77 -20.11
C ILE A 637 25.85 -49.64 -18.95
N PHE A 638 25.72 -50.69 -18.15
CA PHE A 638 24.94 -50.65 -16.90
C PHE A 638 25.44 -51.65 -15.87
N HIS A 639 25.04 -51.47 -14.61
CA HIS A 639 25.43 -52.34 -13.52
C HIS A 639 24.36 -53.44 -13.30
N PRO A 640 24.66 -54.72 -13.55
CA PRO A 640 23.63 -55.78 -13.59
C PRO A 640 23.00 -56.07 -12.22
N SER A 641 23.78 -55.97 -11.14
CA SER A 641 23.33 -56.20 -9.77
C SER A 641 22.62 -55.00 -9.12
N ARG A 642 22.68 -53.82 -9.73
CA ARG A 642 21.99 -52.62 -9.24
C ARG A 642 20.73 -52.42 -10.10
N ARG A 643 19.59 -52.91 -9.61
CA ARG A 643 18.28 -52.84 -10.31
C ARG A 643 17.91 -51.45 -10.83
N ASN A 644 18.49 -50.40 -10.22
CA ASN A 644 18.24 -48.99 -10.53
C ASN A 644 19.50 -48.25 -11.05
N SER A 645 20.51 -48.94 -11.59
CA SER A 645 21.64 -48.25 -12.25
C SER A 645 21.12 -47.43 -13.44
N PHE A 646 21.80 -46.36 -13.84
CA PHE A 646 21.52 -45.80 -15.16
C PHE A 646 22.03 -46.76 -16.25
N VAL A 647 21.37 -46.71 -17.40
CA VAL A 647 21.89 -47.29 -18.64
C VAL A 647 22.53 -46.13 -19.40
N VAL A 648 23.84 -46.17 -19.54
CA VAL A 648 24.60 -45.13 -20.25
C VAL A 648 24.77 -45.56 -21.69
N PHE A 649 24.41 -44.70 -22.64
CA PHE A 649 24.54 -44.97 -24.07
C PHE A 649 25.72 -44.21 -24.67
N SER A 650 26.33 -44.76 -25.72
CA SER A 650 27.22 -43.98 -26.57
C SER A 650 26.43 -42.90 -27.31
N ASP A 651 26.94 -41.66 -27.31
CA ASP A 651 26.34 -40.54 -28.04
C ASP A 651 26.44 -40.75 -29.56
N THR A 652 27.49 -41.41 -30.02
CA THR A 652 27.70 -41.77 -31.43
C THR A 652 27.39 -43.24 -31.68
N THR A 653 26.97 -43.53 -32.91
CA THR A 653 27.04 -44.88 -33.49
C THR A 653 28.41 -45.05 -34.16
N PHE A 654 28.85 -46.28 -34.33
CA PHE A 654 30.09 -46.61 -35.02
C PHE A 654 29.82 -47.65 -36.10
N LYS A 655 30.23 -47.37 -37.35
CA LYS A 655 30.07 -48.28 -38.49
C LYS A 655 31.26 -49.24 -38.58
N ILE A 656 31.00 -50.55 -38.61
CA ILE A 656 32.07 -51.53 -38.84
C ILE A 656 32.51 -51.43 -40.30
N PRO A 657 33.79 -51.14 -40.60
CA PRO A 657 34.29 -51.07 -41.96
C PRO A 657 34.23 -52.45 -42.62
N HIS A 658 34.02 -52.48 -43.93
CA HIS A 658 34.14 -53.71 -44.70
C HIS A 658 35.58 -54.21 -44.65
N SER A 659 35.79 -55.50 -44.41
CA SER A 659 37.10 -56.11 -44.57
C SER A 659 37.50 -55.90 -46.03
N ALA A 660 38.54 -55.10 -46.23
CA ALA A 660 39.06 -54.90 -47.57
C ALA A 660 39.45 -56.29 -48.13
N PRO A 661 39.00 -56.67 -49.34
CA PRO A 661 39.50 -57.89 -49.95
C PRO A 661 41.03 -57.80 -50.05
N ASN A 662 41.73 -58.87 -49.62
CA ASN A 662 43.19 -58.95 -49.57
C ASN A 662 43.85 -58.30 -50.80
N PRO A 663 44.79 -57.35 -50.63
CA PRO A 663 45.38 -56.63 -51.75
C PRO A 663 46.36 -57.53 -52.51
N THR A 664 46.14 -57.67 -53.82
CA THR A 664 47.18 -58.07 -54.78
C THR A 664 48.09 -56.85 -55.04
N PRO A 665 49.43 -56.96 -55.04
CA PRO A 665 50.33 -55.82 -55.23
C PRO A 665 50.62 -55.57 -56.72
N PRO A 666 51.20 -54.42 -57.11
CA PRO A 666 50.52 -53.14 -57.25
C PRO A 666 50.60 -52.61 -58.69
N SER A 667 49.74 -51.66 -59.06
CA SER A 667 50.12 -50.67 -60.07
C SER A 667 49.55 -49.29 -59.72
N SER A 668 50.47 -48.37 -59.47
CA SER A 668 50.20 -46.94 -59.34
C SER A 668 49.71 -46.39 -60.69
N PRO A 669 48.87 -45.34 -60.71
CA PRO A 669 49.50 -44.03 -60.79
C PRO A 669 48.87 -42.96 -59.91
N ALA A 670 49.75 -42.02 -59.57
CA ALA A 670 49.55 -40.77 -58.85
C ALA A 670 48.27 -40.00 -59.21
N LYS A 671 47.54 -39.57 -58.16
CA LYS A 671 46.71 -38.37 -58.19
C LYS A 671 47.06 -37.45 -57.02
N LYS A 672 47.38 -36.21 -57.37
CA LYS A 672 47.78 -35.10 -56.51
C LYS A 672 46.72 -34.84 -55.43
N ARG A 673 47.14 -34.83 -54.16
CA ARG A 673 46.39 -34.23 -53.06
C ARG A 673 46.59 -32.72 -53.12
N ASN A 674 45.50 -31.96 -53.25
CA ASN A 674 45.52 -30.54 -52.92
C ASN A 674 45.45 -30.44 -51.40
N ALA A 675 46.55 -30.05 -50.77
CA ALA A 675 46.57 -29.65 -49.37
C ALA A 675 45.97 -28.24 -49.27
N PHE A 676 44.95 -28.06 -48.43
CA PHE A 676 44.53 -26.74 -47.98
C PHE A 676 45.25 -26.43 -46.68
N VAL A 677 45.95 -25.31 -46.63
CA VAL A 677 46.54 -24.76 -45.40
C VAL A 677 45.46 -23.87 -44.76
N LEU A 678 45.09 -24.17 -43.51
CA LEU A 678 44.27 -23.28 -42.70
C LEU A 678 45.06 -22.00 -42.43
N GLY A 679 44.52 -20.85 -42.85
CA GLY A 679 45.03 -19.53 -42.50
C GLY A 679 44.62 -19.13 -41.08
N ASP A 680 45.13 -17.98 -40.64
CA ASP A 680 45.01 -17.49 -39.26
C ASP A 680 43.56 -17.40 -38.74
N GLU A 681 43.42 -17.56 -37.42
CA GLU A 681 42.16 -17.53 -36.67
C GLU A 681 41.46 -16.17 -36.82
N LEU A 682 40.18 -16.19 -37.22
CA LEU A 682 39.38 -14.96 -37.36
C LEU A 682 38.93 -14.47 -35.97
N GLU A 683 39.49 -13.36 -35.51
CA GLU A 683 39.25 -12.81 -34.16
C GLU A 683 37.79 -12.34 -33.91
N ASN A 684 36.95 -12.17 -34.94
CA ASN A 684 35.52 -11.89 -34.76
C ASN A 684 34.68 -12.30 -35.98
N LEU A 685 33.61 -13.06 -35.74
CA LEU A 685 32.64 -13.49 -36.75
C LEU A 685 31.42 -12.55 -36.73
N ASP A 686 31.43 -11.49 -37.54
CA ASP A 686 30.24 -10.63 -37.72
C ASP A 686 29.28 -11.28 -38.74
N ILE A 687 28.25 -11.96 -38.22
CA ILE A 687 27.25 -12.70 -39.00
C ILE A 687 26.34 -11.79 -39.84
N MET A 688 26.40 -10.46 -39.66
CA MET A 688 25.45 -9.52 -40.27
C MET A 688 25.95 -8.92 -41.59
N GLN A 689 27.17 -9.23 -42.04
CA GLN A 689 27.65 -8.75 -43.34
C GLN A 689 27.11 -9.59 -44.51
N PRO A 690 26.61 -8.96 -45.59
CA PRO A 690 26.11 -9.68 -46.77
C PRO A 690 27.26 -10.43 -47.47
N ARG A 691 27.16 -11.75 -47.52
CA ARG A 691 28.13 -12.68 -48.12
C ARG A 691 27.44 -13.60 -49.12
N LYS A 692 28.20 -14.10 -50.09
CA LYS A 692 27.78 -15.22 -50.93
C LYS A 692 28.15 -16.52 -50.21
N TRP A 693 27.14 -17.26 -49.79
CA TRP A 693 27.31 -18.48 -49.01
C TRP A 693 27.40 -19.69 -49.94
N HIS A 694 28.37 -20.56 -49.65
CA HIS A 694 28.59 -21.83 -50.32
C HIS A 694 28.61 -22.93 -49.27
N ASP A 695 27.77 -23.95 -49.43
CA ASP A 695 27.76 -25.13 -48.59
C ASP A 695 28.38 -26.34 -49.31
N GLY A 696 29.01 -27.22 -48.53
CA GLY A 696 29.56 -28.48 -49.01
C GLY A 696 29.51 -29.52 -47.91
N GLU A 697 29.19 -30.75 -48.27
CA GLU A 697 29.12 -31.89 -47.36
C GLU A 697 30.19 -32.89 -47.79
N ASN A 698 31.05 -33.30 -46.85
CA ASN A 698 32.00 -34.37 -47.16
C ASN A 698 31.31 -35.75 -47.10
N ASP A 699 32.05 -36.78 -47.49
CA ASP A 699 31.55 -38.17 -47.54
C ASP A 699 31.20 -38.75 -46.15
N GLU A 700 31.53 -38.03 -45.07
CA GLU A 700 31.21 -38.36 -43.69
C GLU A 700 29.97 -37.60 -43.17
N GLY A 701 29.28 -36.85 -44.02
CA GLY A 701 28.07 -36.09 -43.67
C GLY A 701 28.34 -34.80 -42.89
N VAL A 702 29.62 -34.36 -42.84
CA VAL A 702 29.99 -33.10 -42.19
C VAL A 702 29.79 -31.96 -43.18
N LYS A 703 28.83 -31.09 -42.85
CA LYS A 703 28.50 -29.89 -43.63
C LYS A 703 29.37 -28.72 -43.20
N ALA A 704 30.10 -28.15 -44.15
CA ALA A 704 30.80 -26.89 -43.98
C ALA A 704 30.14 -25.80 -44.83
N VAL A 705 30.05 -24.58 -44.31
CA VAL A 705 29.55 -23.41 -45.04
C VAL A 705 30.64 -22.34 -45.07
N ILE A 706 30.98 -21.84 -46.25
CA ILE A 706 31.97 -20.79 -46.46
C ILE A 706 31.26 -19.56 -47.05
N GLY A 707 31.37 -18.42 -46.35
CA GLY A 707 30.81 -17.13 -46.79
C GLY A 707 31.88 -16.22 -47.39
N ILE A 708 31.85 -16.01 -48.71
CA ILE A 708 32.77 -15.11 -49.41
C ILE A 708 32.16 -13.70 -49.46
N PRO A 709 32.84 -12.65 -48.96
CA PRO A 709 32.37 -11.27 -49.08
C PRO A 709 32.21 -10.89 -50.55
N THR A 710 31.07 -10.29 -50.91
CA THR A 710 30.87 -9.75 -52.26
C THR A 710 31.39 -8.32 -52.30
N ASP A 711 32.60 -8.12 -52.81
CA ASP A 711 33.14 -6.78 -53.01
C ASP A 711 32.36 -6.03 -54.10
N LYS A 712 31.71 -4.93 -53.73
CA LYS A 712 31.73 -3.70 -54.53
C LYS A 712 31.82 -2.47 -53.59
N PRO A 713 32.79 -1.57 -53.80
CA PRO A 713 32.92 -0.35 -53.03
C PRO A 713 31.91 0.68 -53.52
N THR A 714 31.22 1.35 -52.60
CA THR A 714 30.59 2.64 -52.91
C THR A 714 31.16 3.71 -52.00
N ALA A 715 31.64 4.75 -52.68
CA ALA A 715 32.38 5.91 -52.23
C ALA A 715 31.91 6.55 -50.91
N THR A 716 32.91 6.79 -50.06
CA THR A 716 33.16 8.03 -49.28
C THR A 716 32.06 9.09 -49.26
N LEU A 717 31.56 9.38 -48.06
CA LEU A 717 31.34 10.76 -47.61
C LEU A 717 31.73 10.91 -46.13
N SER A 718 32.84 11.62 -45.95
CA SER A 718 33.31 12.25 -44.73
C SER A 718 32.28 13.22 -44.12
N ARG A 719 32.09 13.22 -42.79
CA ARG A 719 32.16 14.46 -41.98
C ARG A 719 32.09 14.25 -40.45
N LYS A 720 33.19 14.68 -39.82
CA LYS A 720 33.32 15.50 -38.60
C LYS A 720 32.77 14.98 -37.27
N ARG A 721 33.72 14.52 -36.46
CA ARG A 721 33.82 14.81 -35.01
C ARG A 721 33.53 16.29 -34.74
N GLN A 722 32.62 16.57 -33.82
CA GLN A 722 32.58 17.83 -33.09
C GLN A 722 32.79 17.53 -31.60
N ARG A 723 33.96 17.95 -31.12
CA ARG A 723 34.29 18.08 -29.70
C ARG A 723 33.73 19.42 -29.27
N THR A 724 32.94 19.47 -28.21
CA THR A 724 32.89 20.66 -27.35
C THR A 724 32.92 20.22 -25.90
N SER A 725 33.78 20.90 -25.16
CA SER A 725 33.94 20.91 -23.72
C SER A 725 32.81 21.71 -23.05
N LYS A 726 32.18 21.12 -22.03
CA LYS A 726 32.07 21.65 -20.67
C LYS A 726 31.45 20.60 -19.77
#